data_AF-A0AAU2XEN6-F1
#
_entry.id   AF-A0AAU2XEN6-F1
#
_cell.length_a   1.000
_cell.length_b   1.000
_cell.length_c   1.000
_cell.angle_alpha   90.00
_cell.angle_beta   90.00
_cell.angle_gamma   90.00
#
_symmetry.space_group_name_H-M   'P 1'
#
loop_
_entity.id
_entity.type
_entity.pdbx_description
1 polymer ?
#
loop_
_entity_poly.entity_id
_entity_poly.type
_entity_poly.pdbx_seq_one_letter_code
_entity_poly.pdbx_strand_id
1 'polypeptide(L)'
;MSANPVSPVFVGRTTELDALDEALRTADSGTPAVVLVAGEAGVGKTRLLEEFLARATASGAVTAVGGCIELGAEALPFAPVAAALRMLDTALDGSLARAAAGREADLARLAPGLLRYPAPAAAPPGAPAPGSTPGMTPADPDSGAADRVRLYDLTLHLLDALGTDHTLVIAVEDLHWADSATRELLAYWVRMMRRARVLLVATYRADAVDRRHPLRPVLAELDRVRAVRRLDLARLTRDQVAAQLRGILGDEPSHATVEQVFTRSEGNAFFVEELADSVRDGRLTRLSDSLRDLLLIRIEQLSEPAQQVVRLTAVGGPTVPHRLLAEVAADHARLDADALDTALRAAVGAYVLAPARDGDGYTFRHALVREAALDDLLPGERMRSHAAFARALEEHPGLVPADEAIGGIAVHWWSAENPARALPALLTAARHAGDRYAFGEQLRLLDGALHMWERLPDPEAHSGASLIDILEDAAGAARYHNAPDRGLALLRQALELVDPDADPRRAAQLWLSRGMLLRNTARSSGLPELRKAEALLAQLPPTVDPREREHPDRPGADAGRPGAGRRTRGPRGPGGGPLARRRGGRGRRLQDARLVPAQRRRRRRGGEDGLGGRCHRGTGRPFRHPRARTGQPRLAAGRPRPP
;
A
#
# COMPACT_ATOMS: atom_id res chain seq x y z
N MET A 1 -20.67 -9.69 -16.05
CA MET A 1 -19.45 -10.43 -16.46
C MET A 1 -18.28 -9.49 -16.20
N SER A 2 -17.72 -9.49 -14.99
CA SER A 2 -16.51 -8.73 -14.71
C SER A 2 -15.38 -9.38 -15.49
N ALA A 3 -14.87 -8.68 -16.50
CA ALA A 3 -13.66 -9.09 -17.18
C ALA A 3 -12.52 -8.98 -16.16
N ASN A 4 -11.83 -10.09 -15.90
CA ASN A 4 -10.71 -10.12 -14.97
C ASN A 4 -9.70 -9.01 -15.39
N PRO A 5 -9.41 -8.01 -14.54
CA PRO A 5 -8.67 -6.80 -14.93
C PRO A 5 -7.15 -7.06 -15.03
N VAL A 6 -6.75 -8.16 -15.64
CA VAL A 6 -5.35 -8.50 -15.85
C VAL A 6 -4.77 -7.54 -16.88
N SER A 7 -3.65 -6.88 -16.55
CA SER A 7 -3.01 -5.99 -17.50
C SER A 7 -2.49 -6.77 -18.71
N PRO A 8 -2.89 -6.41 -19.95
CA PRO A 8 -2.38 -7.07 -21.14
C PRO A 8 -0.91 -6.73 -21.41
N VAL A 9 -0.39 -5.68 -20.78
CA VAL A 9 0.98 -5.19 -20.99
C VAL A 9 1.87 -5.65 -19.84
N PHE A 10 3.04 -6.20 -20.19
CA PHE A 10 4.08 -6.48 -19.22
C PHE A 10 4.81 -5.18 -18.83
N VAL A 11 4.65 -4.73 -17.59
CA VAL A 11 5.15 -3.42 -17.14
C VAL A 11 6.35 -3.57 -16.22
N GLY A 12 7.44 -2.88 -16.57
CA GLY A 12 8.67 -2.90 -15.81
C GLY A 12 9.39 -4.25 -15.91
N ARG A 13 10.13 -4.59 -14.85
CA ARG A 13 10.84 -5.87 -14.67
C ARG A 13 11.89 -6.23 -15.72
N THR A 14 12.36 -5.26 -16.49
CA THR A 14 13.36 -5.48 -17.54
C THR A 14 14.65 -6.05 -16.95
N THR A 15 15.12 -5.52 -15.82
CA THR A 15 16.32 -6.01 -15.13
C THR A 15 16.18 -7.46 -14.66
N GLU A 16 15.01 -7.84 -14.14
CA GLU A 16 14.73 -9.20 -13.67
C GLU A 16 14.59 -10.19 -14.84
N LEU A 17 14.00 -9.77 -15.97
CA LEU A 17 13.97 -10.56 -17.20
C LEU A 17 15.37 -10.75 -17.79
N ASP A 18 16.15 -9.66 -17.92
CA ASP A 18 17.52 -9.72 -18.43
C ASP A 18 18.39 -10.66 -17.56
N ALA A 19 18.11 -10.71 -16.26
CA ALA A 19 18.77 -11.61 -15.33
C ALA A 19 18.43 -13.10 -15.55
N LEU A 20 17.17 -13.40 -15.87
CA LEU A 20 16.71 -14.73 -16.23
C LEU A 20 17.25 -15.16 -17.60
N ASP A 21 17.28 -14.25 -18.57
CA ASP A 21 17.84 -14.49 -19.91
C ASP A 21 19.35 -14.75 -19.87
N GLU A 22 20.10 -14.07 -19.00
CA GLU A 22 21.52 -14.38 -18.72
C GLU A 22 21.69 -15.77 -18.09
N ALA A 23 20.81 -16.14 -17.16
CA ALA A 23 20.85 -17.47 -16.54
C ALA A 23 20.54 -18.57 -17.57
N LEU A 24 19.62 -18.31 -18.50
CA LEU A 24 19.32 -19.22 -19.61
C LEU A 24 20.53 -19.40 -20.52
N ARG A 25 21.22 -18.33 -20.91
CA ARG A 25 22.46 -18.42 -21.70
C ARG A 25 23.56 -19.19 -20.97
N THR A 26 23.67 -19.02 -19.65
CA THR A 26 24.61 -19.78 -18.83
C THR A 26 24.27 -21.27 -18.87
N ALA A 27 23.00 -21.65 -18.69
CA ALA A 27 22.52 -23.02 -18.82
C ALA A 27 22.79 -23.59 -20.22
N ASP A 28 22.46 -22.84 -21.28
CA ASP A 28 22.66 -23.25 -22.66
C ASP A 28 24.13 -23.59 -22.99
N SER A 29 25.08 -22.89 -22.35
CA SER A 29 26.52 -23.17 -22.44
C SER A 29 26.99 -24.45 -21.72
N GLY A 30 26.07 -25.20 -21.09
CA GLY A 30 26.34 -26.44 -20.36
C GLY A 30 26.66 -26.26 -18.88
N THR A 31 26.53 -25.03 -18.35
CA THR A 31 26.72 -24.73 -16.93
C THR A 31 25.37 -24.57 -16.24
N PRO A 32 24.98 -25.48 -15.32
CA PRO A 32 23.71 -25.36 -14.62
C PRO A 32 23.55 -24.02 -13.91
N ALA A 33 22.36 -23.45 -14.01
CA ALA A 33 22.03 -22.19 -13.36
C ALA A 33 20.76 -22.34 -12.51
N VAL A 34 20.73 -21.63 -11.38
CA VAL A 34 19.58 -21.63 -10.47
C VAL A 34 19.19 -20.19 -10.18
N VAL A 35 17.91 -19.87 -10.33
CA VAL A 35 17.37 -18.55 -10.03
C VAL A 35 16.23 -18.66 -9.01
N LEU A 36 16.40 -18.02 -7.86
CA LEU A 36 15.35 -17.89 -6.84
C LEU A 36 14.67 -16.53 -6.99
N VAL A 37 13.37 -16.53 -7.29
CA VAL A 37 12.55 -15.32 -7.42
C VAL A 37 11.72 -15.13 -6.15
N ALA A 38 12.12 -14.17 -5.33
CA ALA A 38 11.46 -13.83 -4.09
C ALA A 38 10.59 -12.59 -4.26
N GLY A 39 9.44 -12.52 -3.62
CA GLY A 39 8.61 -11.31 -3.65
C GLY A 39 7.31 -11.48 -2.90
N GLU A 40 6.66 -10.37 -2.55
CA GLU A 40 5.38 -10.37 -1.83
C GLU A 40 4.25 -11.03 -2.65
N ALA A 41 3.15 -11.41 -2.00
CA ALA A 41 1.93 -11.85 -2.67
C ALA A 41 1.47 -10.82 -3.72
N GLY A 42 1.06 -11.26 -4.90
CA GLY A 42 0.49 -10.37 -5.93
C GLY A 42 1.48 -9.40 -6.60
N VAL A 43 2.77 -9.42 -6.25
CA VAL A 43 3.78 -8.49 -6.81
C VAL A 43 4.13 -8.76 -8.29
N GLY A 44 3.68 -9.89 -8.85
CA GLY A 44 3.87 -10.27 -10.26
C GLY A 44 4.90 -11.37 -10.53
N LYS A 45 5.20 -12.25 -9.55
CA LYS A 45 6.17 -13.35 -9.71
C LYS A 45 5.79 -14.32 -10.85
N THR A 46 4.56 -14.84 -10.83
CA THR A 46 4.04 -15.74 -11.86
C THR A 46 4.03 -15.06 -13.23
N ARG A 47 3.60 -13.79 -13.31
CA ARG A 47 3.62 -13.02 -14.55
C ARG A 47 5.03 -12.84 -15.13
N LEU A 48 6.03 -12.58 -14.29
CA LEU A 48 7.44 -12.54 -14.70
C LEU A 48 7.90 -13.90 -15.23
N LEU A 49 7.53 -14.98 -14.55
CA LEU A 49 7.89 -16.32 -14.95
C LEU A 49 7.25 -16.71 -16.29
N GLU A 50 5.95 -16.46 -16.47
CA GLU A 50 5.24 -16.68 -17.74
C GLU A 50 5.91 -15.96 -18.92
N GLU A 51 6.21 -14.67 -18.74
CA GLU A 51 6.88 -13.84 -19.75
C GLU A 51 8.27 -14.40 -20.10
N PHE A 52 9.04 -14.82 -19.09
CA PHE A 52 10.34 -15.44 -19.30
C PHE A 52 10.23 -16.80 -20.01
N LEU A 53 9.32 -17.68 -19.60
CA LEU A 53 9.16 -19.01 -20.19
C LEU A 53 8.72 -18.93 -21.65
N ALA A 54 7.86 -17.95 -22.01
CA ALA A 54 7.51 -17.68 -23.38
C ALA A 54 8.74 -17.31 -24.24
N ARG A 55 9.63 -16.45 -23.72
CA ARG A 55 10.90 -16.07 -24.40
C ARG A 55 11.88 -17.22 -24.50
N ALA A 56 12.01 -18.02 -23.44
CA ALA A 56 12.87 -19.18 -23.41
C ALA A 56 12.42 -20.22 -24.47
N THR A 57 11.12 -20.48 -24.56
CA THR A 57 10.53 -21.36 -25.58
C THR A 57 10.77 -20.83 -26.99
N ALA A 58 10.58 -19.53 -27.21
CA ALA A 58 10.87 -18.89 -28.49
C ALA A 58 12.36 -18.95 -28.88
N SER A 59 13.26 -19.10 -27.89
CA SER A 59 14.70 -19.26 -28.07
C SER A 59 15.13 -20.73 -28.23
N GLY A 60 14.18 -21.68 -28.26
CA GLY A 60 14.43 -23.10 -28.47
C GLY A 60 14.66 -23.92 -27.20
N ALA A 61 14.48 -23.34 -26.01
CA ALA A 61 14.54 -24.08 -24.76
C ALA A 61 13.24 -24.87 -24.53
N VAL A 62 13.33 -25.98 -23.79
CA VAL A 62 12.18 -26.80 -23.40
C VAL A 62 11.80 -26.44 -21.96
N THR A 63 10.62 -25.86 -21.80
CA THR A 63 10.14 -25.33 -20.52
C THR A 63 9.16 -26.27 -19.83
N ALA A 64 9.28 -26.43 -18.53
CA ALA A 64 8.32 -27.16 -17.70
C ALA A 64 8.05 -26.44 -16.38
N VAL A 65 6.80 -26.49 -15.91
CA VAL A 65 6.35 -25.78 -14.70
C VAL A 65 5.69 -26.74 -13.72
N GLY A 66 6.02 -26.62 -12.45
CA GLY A 66 5.38 -27.31 -11.35
C GLY A 66 4.94 -26.35 -10.25
N GLY A 67 3.65 -26.29 -9.94
CA GLY A 67 3.12 -25.47 -8.85
C GLY A 67 3.08 -26.22 -7.52
N CYS A 68 3.58 -25.59 -6.46
CA CYS A 68 3.30 -26.05 -5.10
C CYS A 68 1.88 -25.60 -4.71
N ILE A 69 1.18 -26.43 -3.96
CA ILE A 69 -0.18 -26.14 -3.49
C ILE A 69 -0.24 -26.27 -1.97
N GLU A 70 -1.02 -25.39 -1.34
CA GLU A 70 -1.24 -25.39 0.10
C GLU A 70 -2.20 -26.54 0.47
N LEU A 71 -1.66 -27.74 0.63
CA LEU A 71 -2.38 -28.95 1.06
C LEU A 71 -1.92 -29.43 2.44
N GLY A 72 -1.87 -28.54 3.44
CA GLY A 72 -1.62 -28.91 4.84
C GLY A 72 -0.47 -29.93 5.07
N ALA A 73 -0.58 -30.75 6.11
CA ALA A 73 0.41 -31.78 6.45
C ALA A 73 0.40 -33.01 5.50
N GLU A 74 -0.44 -33.00 4.46
CA GLU A 74 -0.70 -34.13 3.54
C GLU A 74 -0.41 -33.78 2.07
N ALA A 75 0.37 -32.72 1.80
CA ALA A 75 0.77 -32.39 0.44
C ALA A 75 1.50 -33.57 -0.21
N LEU A 76 1.05 -33.96 -1.42
CA LEU A 76 1.61 -35.08 -2.16
C LEU A 76 3.12 -34.85 -2.39
N PRO A 77 3.99 -35.76 -1.91
CA PRO A 77 5.43 -35.63 -2.10
C PRO A 77 5.79 -35.46 -3.56
N PHE A 78 6.71 -34.54 -3.85
CA PHE A 78 7.24 -34.30 -5.20
C PHE A 78 6.21 -33.82 -6.23
N ALA A 79 4.99 -33.44 -5.83
CA ALA A 79 3.94 -33.00 -6.75
C ALA A 79 4.38 -31.97 -7.80
N PRO A 80 5.09 -30.86 -7.46
CA PRO A 80 5.54 -29.90 -8.47
C PRO A 80 6.58 -30.51 -9.41
N VAL A 81 7.50 -31.33 -8.90
CA VAL A 81 8.52 -31.99 -9.73
C VAL A 81 7.89 -33.00 -10.68
N ALA A 82 6.93 -33.80 -10.19
CA ALA A 82 6.18 -34.73 -11.01
C ALA A 82 5.40 -34.03 -12.13
N ALA A 83 4.79 -32.87 -11.85
CA ALA A 83 4.12 -32.06 -12.86
C ALA A 83 5.10 -31.56 -13.93
N ALA A 84 6.26 -31.03 -13.52
CA ALA A 84 7.28 -30.57 -14.46
C ALA A 84 7.81 -31.72 -15.34
N LEU A 85 8.09 -32.89 -14.76
CA LEU A 85 8.53 -34.06 -15.53
C LEU A 85 7.49 -34.53 -16.55
N ARG A 86 6.18 -34.47 -16.23
CA ARG A 86 5.11 -34.80 -17.21
C ARG A 86 5.09 -33.84 -18.38
N MET A 87 5.32 -32.54 -18.11
CA MET A 87 5.42 -31.54 -19.16
C MET A 87 6.64 -31.78 -20.06
N LEU A 88 7.79 -32.14 -19.47
CA LEU A 88 8.98 -32.49 -20.25
C LEU A 88 8.77 -33.73 -21.13
N ASP A 89 8.15 -34.78 -20.59
CA ASP A 89 7.85 -36.00 -21.36
C ASP A 89 6.95 -35.70 -22.57
N THR A 90 5.94 -34.85 -22.36
CA THR A 90 5.02 -34.41 -23.41
C THR A 90 5.72 -33.54 -24.46
N ALA A 91 6.58 -32.61 -24.04
CA ALA A 91 7.28 -31.69 -24.94
C ALA A 91 8.39 -32.35 -25.75
N LEU A 92 8.92 -33.47 -25.28
CA LEU A 92 10.04 -34.21 -25.89
C LEU A 92 9.61 -35.55 -26.50
N ASP A 93 8.32 -35.73 -26.79
CA ASP A 93 7.74 -36.91 -27.45
C ASP A 93 8.21 -38.25 -26.86
N GLY A 94 8.19 -38.38 -25.51
CA GLY A 94 8.55 -39.63 -24.83
C GLY A 94 10.05 -39.86 -24.66
N SER A 95 10.90 -38.86 -24.92
CA SER A 95 12.36 -38.96 -24.68
C SER A 95 12.69 -39.17 -23.20
N LEU A 96 11.86 -38.67 -22.28
CA LEU A 96 12.03 -38.94 -20.86
C LEU A 96 11.79 -40.42 -20.55
N ALA A 97 10.77 -41.05 -21.15
CA ALA A 97 10.55 -42.49 -21.03
C ALA A 97 11.75 -43.32 -21.52
N ARG A 98 12.40 -42.91 -22.62
CA ARG A 98 13.63 -43.55 -23.12
C ARG A 98 14.80 -43.38 -22.16
N ALA A 99 14.98 -42.17 -21.61
CA ALA A 99 16.02 -41.90 -20.60
C ALA A 99 15.78 -42.66 -19.29
N ALA A 100 14.51 -42.99 -18.98
CA ALA A 100 14.10 -43.74 -17.80
C ALA A 100 14.09 -45.27 -17.98
N ALA A 101 14.48 -45.78 -19.15
CA ALA A 101 14.41 -47.21 -19.45
C ALA A 101 15.20 -48.06 -18.42
N GLY A 102 14.54 -49.07 -17.85
CA GLY A 102 15.08 -49.93 -16.78
C GLY A 102 15.03 -49.32 -15.37
N ARG A 103 14.43 -48.14 -15.20
CA ARG A 103 14.26 -47.41 -13.93
C ARG A 103 12.81 -46.97 -13.69
N GLU A 104 11.86 -47.57 -14.41
CA GLU A 104 10.46 -47.17 -14.45
C GLU A 104 9.79 -47.30 -13.08
N ALA A 105 10.11 -48.35 -12.33
CA ALA A 105 9.58 -48.59 -11.00
C ALA A 105 10.01 -47.53 -9.98
N ASP A 106 11.22 -46.99 -10.13
CA ASP A 106 11.72 -45.90 -9.28
C ASP A 106 11.06 -44.58 -9.65
N LEU A 107 10.92 -44.29 -10.95
CA LEU A 107 10.25 -43.08 -11.44
C LEU A 107 8.75 -43.04 -11.11
N ALA A 108 8.10 -44.20 -11.09
CA ALA A 108 6.70 -44.34 -10.66
C ALA A 108 6.48 -43.94 -9.19
N ARG A 109 7.53 -43.98 -8.34
CA ARG A 109 7.47 -43.48 -6.95
C ARG A 109 7.42 -41.95 -6.89
N LEU A 110 8.05 -41.24 -7.84
CA LEU A 110 8.01 -39.77 -7.95
C LEU A 110 6.73 -39.28 -8.61
N ALA A 111 6.31 -39.98 -9.66
CA ALA A 111 5.19 -39.56 -10.49
C ALA A 111 4.40 -40.77 -10.98
N PRO A 112 3.40 -41.22 -10.19
CA PRO A 112 2.49 -42.27 -10.62
C PRO A 112 1.83 -41.89 -11.95
N GLY A 113 1.90 -42.79 -12.93
CA GLY A 113 1.34 -42.59 -14.27
C GLY A 113 2.15 -41.70 -15.23
N LEU A 114 3.38 -41.31 -14.87
CA LEU A 114 4.27 -40.51 -15.74
C LEU A 114 4.68 -41.26 -17.02
N LEU A 115 4.83 -42.58 -16.93
CA LEU A 115 5.11 -43.43 -18.08
C LEU A 115 3.81 -44.05 -18.55
N ARG A 116 3.38 -43.76 -19.79
CA ARG A 116 2.31 -44.50 -20.51
C ARG A 116 2.77 -45.92 -20.88
N TYR A 117 3.33 -46.65 -19.94
CA TYR A 117 3.56 -48.08 -20.08
C TYR A 117 2.40 -48.82 -19.40
N PRO A 118 1.95 -49.96 -19.97
CA PRO A 118 1.03 -50.80 -19.24
C PRO A 118 1.70 -51.14 -17.92
N ALA A 119 0.94 -51.08 -16.82
CA ALA A 119 1.34 -51.68 -15.56
C ALA A 119 2.01 -53.04 -15.89
N PRO A 120 3.16 -53.39 -15.27
CA PRO A 120 3.80 -54.66 -15.55
C PRO A 120 2.70 -55.71 -15.52
N ALA A 121 2.55 -56.43 -16.66
CA ALA A 121 1.45 -57.35 -16.88
C ALA A 121 1.26 -58.14 -15.60
N ALA A 122 0.04 -58.08 -15.02
CA ALA A 122 -0.28 -58.80 -13.81
C ALA A 122 0.32 -60.20 -13.94
N ALA A 123 1.26 -60.52 -13.03
CA ALA A 123 1.95 -61.79 -13.07
C ALA A 123 0.89 -62.90 -13.13
N PRO A 124 1.12 -63.99 -13.88
CA PRO A 124 0.16 -65.08 -13.99
C PRO A 124 -0.31 -65.48 -12.58
N PRO A 125 -1.62 -65.75 -12.37
CA PRO A 125 -2.13 -66.07 -11.05
C PRO A 125 -1.38 -67.30 -10.52
N GLY A 126 -0.47 -67.08 -9.56
CA GLY A 126 0.41 -68.11 -9.01
C GLY A 126 1.92 -67.80 -8.99
N ALA A 127 2.40 -66.70 -9.57
CA ALA A 127 3.79 -66.28 -9.34
C ALA A 127 3.94 -65.66 -7.94
N PRO A 128 4.96 -66.03 -7.14
CA PRO A 128 5.14 -65.48 -5.79
C PRO A 128 5.40 -63.98 -5.86
N ALA A 129 4.67 -63.21 -5.04
CA ALA A 129 4.88 -61.78 -4.90
C ALA A 129 6.34 -61.49 -4.50
N PRO A 130 7.02 -60.50 -5.09
CA PRO A 130 8.31 -60.08 -4.56
C PRO A 130 8.06 -59.43 -3.19
N GLY A 131 8.37 -60.16 -2.12
CA GLY A 131 8.30 -59.65 -0.74
C GLY A 131 7.68 -60.57 0.31
N SER A 132 7.33 -61.82 0.03
CA SER A 132 6.90 -62.77 1.07
C SER A 132 7.84 -63.98 1.19
N THR A 133 9.08 -63.70 1.58
CA THR A 133 9.86 -64.65 2.38
C THR A 133 9.45 -64.51 3.85
N PRO A 134 8.99 -65.57 4.54
CA PRO A 134 8.83 -65.55 5.98
C PRO A 134 10.23 -65.53 6.60
N GLY A 135 10.72 -64.33 6.91
CA GLY A 135 12.08 -64.12 7.40
C GLY A 135 12.65 -62.72 7.18
N MET A 136 11.84 -61.71 6.87
CA MET A 136 12.29 -60.32 6.86
C MET A 136 12.16 -59.72 8.26
N THR A 137 13.33 -59.46 8.86
CA THR A 137 13.53 -58.52 9.95
C THR A 137 12.87 -57.17 9.65
N PRO A 138 12.48 -56.39 10.67
CA PRO A 138 11.93 -55.04 10.46
C PRO A 138 12.88 -54.25 9.55
N ALA A 139 12.33 -53.66 8.48
CA ALA A 139 13.06 -52.88 7.50
C ALA A 139 13.99 -51.88 8.21
N ASP A 140 15.28 -51.96 7.88
CA ASP A 140 16.32 -51.11 8.44
C ASP A 140 15.98 -49.64 8.09
N PRO A 141 15.90 -48.71 9.06
CA PRO A 141 15.59 -47.30 8.78
C PRO A 141 16.56 -46.64 7.78
N ASP A 142 17.76 -47.19 7.61
CA ASP A 142 18.76 -46.77 6.61
C ASP A 142 18.38 -47.14 5.16
N SER A 143 17.54 -48.16 4.95
CA SER A 143 17.10 -48.57 3.61
C SER A 143 16.24 -47.50 2.92
N GLY A 144 15.40 -46.78 3.67
CA GLY A 144 14.57 -45.71 3.15
C GLY A 144 15.36 -44.45 2.75
N ALA A 145 16.50 -44.19 3.39
CA ALA A 145 17.39 -43.08 3.03
C ALA A 145 18.19 -43.38 1.75
N ALA A 146 18.72 -44.61 1.63
CA ALA A 146 19.40 -45.07 0.42
C ALA A 146 18.47 -45.07 -0.80
N ASP A 147 17.22 -45.50 -0.63
CA ASP A 147 16.19 -45.45 -1.68
C ASP A 147 15.88 -44.01 -2.14
N ARG A 148 15.82 -43.04 -1.22
CA ARG A 148 15.61 -41.62 -1.56
C ARG A 148 16.80 -41.04 -2.32
N VAL A 149 18.03 -41.31 -1.90
CA VAL A 149 19.22 -40.83 -2.61
C VAL A 149 19.27 -41.40 -4.03
N ARG A 150 18.99 -42.71 -4.19
CA ARG A 150 18.90 -43.36 -5.50
C ARG A 150 17.83 -42.73 -6.40
N LEU A 151 16.70 -42.34 -5.82
CA LEU A 151 15.63 -41.63 -6.51
C LEU A 151 16.07 -40.23 -6.96
N TYR A 152 16.75 -39.49 -6.09
CA TYR A 152 17.26 -38.15 -6.40
C TYR A 152 18.35 -38.22 -7.49
N ASP A 153 19.27 -39.19 -7.40
CA ASP A 153 20.26 -39.48 -8.43
C ASP A 153 19.59 -39.80 -9.77
N LEU A 154 18.55 -40.63 -9.78
CA LEU A 154 17.82 -40.96 -11.01
C LEU A 154 17.29 -39.70 -11.69
N THR A 155 16.68 -38.79 -10.93
CA THR A 155 16.16 -37.54 -11.53
C THR A 155 17.26 -36.67 -12.13
N LEU A 156 18.45 -36.60 -11.52
CA LEU A 156 19.57 -35.87 -12.11
C LEU A 156 20.06 -36.51 -13.40
N HIS A 157 20.17 -37.85 -13.44
CA HIS A 157 20.55 -38.55 -14.66
C HIS A 157 19.53 -38.33 -15.78
N LEU A 158 18.24 -38.27 -15.46
CA LEU A 158 17.20 -37.94 -16.45
C LEU A 158 17.38 -36.53 -17.00
N LEU A 159 17.59 -35.54 -16.12
CA LEU A 159 17.80 -34.16 -16.54
C LEU A 159 19.09 -33.98 -17.36
N ASP A 160 20.16 -34.70 -17.03
CA ASP A 160 21.42 -34.69 -17.78
C ASP A 160 21.26 -35.33 -19.17
N ALA A 161 20.59 -36.49 -19.24
CA ALA A 161 20.30 -37.16 -20.50
C ALA A 161 19.45 -36.28 -21.43
N LEU A 162 18.38 -35.68 -20.91
CA LEU A 162 17.54 -34.74 -21.68
C LEU A 162 18.28 -33.44 -22.03
N GLY A 163 19.16 -32.99 -21.14
CA GLY A 163 20.00 -31.80 -21.29
C GLY A 163 21.11 -31.92 -22.33
N THR A 164 21.31 -33.10 -22.92
CA THR A 164 22.31 -33.33 -23.98
C THR A 164 21.89 -32.61 -25.27
N ASP A 165 20.64 -32.80 -25.68
CA ASP A 165 20.12 -32.25 -26.94
C ASP A 165 19.40 -30.91 -26.77
N HIS A 166 18.86 -30.65 -25.58
CA HIS A 166 17.99 -29.52 -25.31
C HIS A 166 18.46 -28.71 -24.09
N THR A 167 18.23 -27.40 -24.12
CA THR A 167 18.32 -26.58 -22.91
C THR A 167 17.00 -26.65 -22.17
N LEU A 168 17.02 -27.14 -20.94
CA LEU A 168 15.82 -27.35 -20.12
C LEU A 168 15.64 -26.17 -19.16
N VAL A 169 14.41 -25.65 -19.07
CA VAL A 169 14.00 -24.70 -18.04
C VAL A 169 12.95 -25.34 -17.17
N ILE A 170 13.29 -25.59 -15.90
CA ILE A 170 12.38 -26.18 -14.92
C ILE A 170 11.98 -25.08 -13.95
N ALA A 171 10.71 -24.72 -13.95
CA ALA A 171 10.16 -23.73 -13.03
C ALA A 171 9.36 -24.42 -11.92
N VAL A 172 9.64 -24.06 -10.67
CA VAL A 172 8.88 -24.48 -9.49
C VAL A 172 8.24 -23.26 -8.85
N GLU A 173 6.91 -23.18 -8.92
CA GLU A 173 6.16 -22.06 -8.37
C GLU A 173 5.81 -22.28 -6.89
N ASP A 174 5.82 -21.18 -6.15
CA ASP A 174 5.35 -21.10 -4.77
C ASP A 174 6.03 -22.08 -3.80
N LEU A 175 7.36 -22.19 -3.88
CA LEU A 175 8.21 -23.09 -3.09
C LEU A 175 7.98 -23.02 -1.57
N HIS A 176 7.41 -21.92 -1.06
CA HIS A 176 7.00 -21.78 0.34
C HIS A 176 5.92 -22.81 0.76
N TRP A 177 5.11 -23.30 -0.17
CA TRP A 177 4.14 -24.37 0.07
C TRP A 177 4.68 -25.78 -0.19
N ALA A 178 5.97 -25.92 -0.54
CA ALA A 178 6.54 -27.23 -0.86
C ALA A 178 6.66 -28.14 0.37
N ASP A 179 6.34 -29.42 0.18
CA ASP A 179 6.57 -30.48 1.15
C ASP A 179 8.07 -30.68 1.44
N SER A 180 8.40 -31.44 2.48
CA SER A 180 9.81 -31.67 2.87
C SER A 180 10.59 -32.42 1.80
N ALA A 181 9.98 -33.41 1.14
CA ALA A 181 10.66 -34.24 0.16
C ALA A 181 10.98 -33.45 -1.12
N THR A 182 10.05 -32.61 -1.59
CA THR A 182 10.32 -31.66 -2.70
C THR A 182 11.47 -30.71 -2.35
N ARG A 183 11.48 -30.14 -1.14
CA ARG A 183 12.56 -29.22 -0.71
C ARG A 183 13.92 -29.91 -0.65
N GLU A 184 13.96 -31.15 -0.14
CA GLU A 184 15.18 -31.98 -0.12
C GLU A 184 15.68 -32.29 -1.53
N LEU A 185 14.79 -32.69 -2.44
CA LEU A 185 15.14 -32.98 -3.84
C LEU A 185 15.70 -31.74 -4.56
N LEU A 186 15.08 -30.58 -4.39
CA LEU A 186 15.57 -29.33 -4.98
C LEU A 186 16.94 -28.94 -4.41
N ALA A 187 17.11 -29.03 -3.08
CA ALA A 187 18.40 -28.80 -2.45
C ALA A 187 19.47 -29.77 -2.96
N TYR A 188 19.10 -31.03 -3.19
CA TYR A 188 19.96 -32.04 -3.79
C TYR A 188 20.36 -31.68 -5.22
N TRP A 189 19.40 -31.29 -6.09
CA TRP A 189 19.68 -30.85 -7.45
C TRP A 189 20.67 -29.70 -7.50
N VAL A 190 20.44 -28.65 -6.72
CA VAL A 190 21.32 -27.47 -6.72
C VAL A 190 22.76 -27.83 -6.29
N ARG A 191 22.93 -28.81 -5.40
CA ARG A 191 24.26 -29.20 -4.88
C ARG A 191 25.00 -30.16 -5.81
N MET A 192 24.28 -31.06 -6.45
CA MET A 192 24.85 -32.21 -7.17
C MET A 192 24.91 -32.00 -8.68
N MET A 193 24.12 -31.08 -9.24
CA MET A 193 24.16 -30.76 -10.67
C MET A 193 25.46 -30.01 -11.01
N ARG A 194 26.35 -30.64 -11.79
CA ARG A 194 27.68 -30.09 -12.15
C ARG A 194 27.80 -29.70 -13.62
N ARG A 195 27.19 -30.48 -14.51
CA ARG A 195 27.19 -30.30 -15.97
C ARG A 195 25.84 -30.74 -16.45
N ALA A 196 25.07 -29.80 -17.00
CA ALA A 196 23.77 -30.03 -17.62
C ALA A 196 23.33 -28.71 -18.25
N ARG A 197 22.62 -28.75 -19.38
CA ARG A 197 21.97 -27.57 -19.96
C ARG A 197 20.64 -27.30 -19.27
N VAL A 198 20.69 -27.04 -17.96
CA VAL A 198 19.50 -26.92 -17.10
C VAL A 198 19.50 -25.59 -16.36
N LEU A 199 18.38 -24.88 -16.47
CA LEU A 199 18.03 -23.72 -15.65
C LEU A 199 16.88 -24.10 -14.70
N LEU A 200 17.13 -24.04 -13.40
CA LEU A 200 16.09 -24.18 -12.38
C LEU A 200 15.64 -22.78 -11.92
N VAL A 201 14.35 -22.47 -12.06
CA VAL A 201 13.76 -21.23 -11.54
C VAL A 201 12.78 -21.60 -10.43
N ALA A 202 12.93 -21.04 -9.24
CA ALA A 202 11.98 -21.28 -8.16
C ALA A 202 11.41 -19.95 -7.63
N THR A 203 10.08 -19.84 -7.55
CA THR A 203 9.41 -18.65 -7.01
C THR A 203 8.96 -18.92 -5.57
N TYR A 204 8.99 -17.90 -4.71
CA TYR A 204 8.39 -18.01 -3.39
C TYR A 204 7.97 -16.66 -2.80
N ARG A 205 7.09 -16.73 -1.80
CA ARG A 205 6.58 -15.57 -1.07
C ARG A 205 7.51 -15.20 0.08
N ALA A 206 8.23 -14.09 -0.08
CA ALA A 206 9.11 -13.58 0.98
C ALA A 206 8.32 -13.20 2.24
N ASP A 207 7.07 -12.78 2.06
CA ASP A 207 6.10 -12.47 3.11
C ASP A 207 5.43 -13.71 3.72
N ALA A 208 5.68 -14.93 3.24
CA ALA A 208 5.15 -16.15 3.87
C ALA A 208 6.22 -16.91 4.67
N VAL A 209 7.51 -16.63 4.42
CA VAL A 209 8.63 -17.33 5.04
C VAL A 209 9.06 -16.61 6.33
N ASP A 210 8.43 -16.98 7.43
CA ASP A 210 8.76 -16.45 8.76
C ASP A 210 10.06 -17.05 9.36
N ARG A 211 10.32 -16.83 10.66
CA ARG A 211 11.51 -17.38 11.34
C ARG A 211 11.49 -18.89 11.57
N ARG A 212 10.32 -19.50 11.67
CA ARG A 212 10.10 -20.92 11.93
C ARG A 212 9.79 -21.70 10.66
N HIS A 213 9.52 -21.01 9.56
CA HIS A 213 9.13 -21.61 8.30
C HIS A 213 10.21 -22.58 7.79
N PRO A 214 9.86 -23.83 7.47
CA PRO A 214 10.85 -24.87 7.22
C PRO A 214 11.57 -24.73 5.85
N LEU A 215 11.11 -23.83 4.96
CA LEU A 215 11.87 -23.40 3.77
C LEU A 215 13.07 -22.49 4.11
N ARG A 216 13.05 -21.76 5.22
CA ARG A 216 14.11 -20.81 5.59
C ARG A 216 15.52 -21.41 5.69
N PRO A 217 15.76 -22.56 6.37
CA PRO A 217 17.08 -23.17 6.39
C PRO A 217 17.55 -23.59 4.99
N VAL A 218 16.63 -24.11 4.15
CA VAL A 218 16.94 -24.50 2.77
C VAL A 218 17.39 -23.29 1.95
N LEU A 219 16.67 -22.16 2.03
CA LEU A 219 17.08 -20.93 1.34
C LEU A 219 18.46 -20.44 1.80
N ALA A 220 18.75 -20.51 3.10
CA ALA A 220 20.05 -20.11 3.64
C ALA A 220 21.21 -21.02 3.17
N GLU A 221 20.93 -22.29 2.89
CA GLU A 221 21.89 -23.21 2.26
C GLU A 221 22.07 -22.91 0.78
N LEU A 222 20.97 -22.69 0.05
CA LEU A 222 20.98 -22.37 -1.38
C LEU A 222 21.72 -21.05 -1.66
N ASP A 223 21.52 -20.01 -0.84
CA ASP A 223 22.18 -18.71 -0.97
C ASP A 223 23.73 -18.81 -0.90
N ARG A 224 24.28 -19.90 -0.34
CA ARG A 224 25.74 -20.13 -0.26
C ARG A 224 26.30 -20.79 -1.53
N VAL A 225 25.46 -21.31 -2.41
CA VAL A 225 25.88 -21.99 -3.63
C VAL A 225 26.10 -20.96 -4.73
N ARG A 226 27.31 -20.92 -5.28
CA ARG A 226 27.72 -19.92 -6.29
C ARG A 226 26.84 -19.91 -7.56
N ALA A 227 26.25 -21.05 -7.91
CA ALA A 227 25.38 -21.20 -9.08
C ALA A 227 23.96 -20.66 -8.84
N VAL A 228 23.61 -20.28 -7.60
CA VAL A 228 22.32 -19.73 -7.22
C VAL A 228 22.36 -18.21 -7.30
N ARG A 229 21.43 -17.65 -8.07
CA ARG A 229 21.17 -16.21 -8.14
C ARG A 229 19.81 -15.92 -7.53
N ARG A 230 19.77 -14.94 -6.63
CA ARG A 230 18.52 -14.48 -6.03
C ARG A 230 18.06 -13.17 -6.69
N LEU A 231 16.78 -13.12 -7.04
CA LEU A 231 16.08 -11.95 -7.56
C LEU A 231 14.96 -11.58 -6.59
N ASP A 232 15.08 -10.42 -5.95
CA ASP A 232 14.03 -9.87 -5.09
C ASP A 232 13.14 -8.92 -5.92
N LEU A 233 11.91 -9.34 -6.15
CA LEU A 233 10.93 -8.64 -6.97
C LEU A 233 10.27 -7.52 -6.14
N ALA A 234 10.71 -6.28 -6.35
CA ALA A 234 10.21 -5.10 -5.64
C ALA A 234 8.77 -4.74 -6.03
N ARG A 235 8.09 -3.85 -5.30
CA ARG A 235 6.80 -3.30 -5.74
C ARG A 235 6.99 -2.36 -6.95
N LEU A 236 5.92 -2.13 -7.71
CA LEU A 236 5.93 -1.21 -8.82
C LEU A 236 6.15 0.22 -8.34
N THR A 237 6.96 0.96 -9.08
CA THR A 237 7.10 2.41 -8.92
C THR A 237 5.84 3.12 -9.38
N ARG A 238 5.69 4.39 -8.99
CA ARG A 238 4.56 5.24 -9.41
C ARG A 238 4.39 5.29 -10.93
N ASP A 239 5.49 5.44 -11.68
CA ASP A 239 5.46 5.48 -13.15
C ASP A 239 5.04 4.13 -13.74
N GLN A 240 5.45 3.03 -13.11
CA GLN A 240 5.01 1.69 -13.51
C GLN A 240 3.53 1.44 -13.17
N VAL A 241 3.02 1.96 -12.05
CA VAL A 241 1.57 1.92 -11.76
C VAL A 241 0.79 2.70 -12.81
N ALA A 242 1.25 3.89 -13.20
CA ALA A 242 0.63 4.66 -14.29
C ALA A 242 0.61 3.88 -15.61
N ALA A 243 1.73 3.23 -15.96
CA ALA A 243 1.83 2.42 -17.17
C ALA A 243 0.90 1.18 -17.12
N GLN A 244 0.80 0.50 -15.98
CA GLN A 244 -0.10 -0.65 -15.80
C GLN A 244 -1.56 -0.22 -15.89
N LEU A 245 -1.94 0.88 -15.22
CA LEU A 245 -3.28 1.46 -15.30
C LEU A 245 -3.65 1.84 -16.74
N ARG A 246 -2.75 2.50 -17.47
CA ARG A 246 -2.98 2.81 -18.89
C ARG A 246 -3.22 1.55 -19.71
N GLY A 247 -2.45 0.48 -19.46
CA GLY A 247 -2.62 -0.80 -20.15
C GLY A 247 -3.99 -1.44 -19.88
N ILE A 248 -4.50 -1.34 -18.65
CA ILE A 248 -5.79 -1.92 -18.25
C ILE A 248 -6.96 -1.05 -18.74
N LEU A 249 -6.86 0.26 -18.54
CA LEU A 249 -7.93 1.23 -18.83
C LEU A 249 -8.05 1.51 -20.33
N GLY A 250 -6.96 1.40 -21.09
CA GLY A 250 -6.89 1.74 -22.51
C GLY A 250 -6.67 3.23 -22.80
N ASP A 251 -6.78 4.09 -21.78
CA ASP A 251 -6.59 5.55 -21.85
C ASP A 251 -5.57 6.04 -20.81
N GLU A 252 -5.05 7.26 -20.98
CA GLU A 252 -4.10 7.87 -20.05
C GLU A 252 -4.80 8.30 -18.74
N PRO A 253 -4.45 7.70 -17.58
CA PRO A 253 -5.08 8.04 -16.30
C PRO A 253 -4.65 9.44 -15.83
N SER A 254 -5.55 10.13 -15.12
CA SER A 254 -5.20 11.42 -14.51
C SER A 254 -4.14 11.26 -13.40
N HIS A 255 -3.32 12.30 -13.16
CA HIS A 255 -2.35 12.28 -12.07
C HIS A 255 -3.00 12.02 -10.71
N ALA A 256 -4.18 12.59 -10.45
CA ALA A 256 -4.92 12.36 -9.20
C ALA A 256 -5.33 10.87 -9.04
N THR A 257 -5.76 10.23 -10.12
CA THR A 257 -6.08 8.80 -10.15
C THR A 257 -4.84 7.94 -9.86
N VAL A 258 -3.71 8.24 -10.50
CA VAL A 258 -2.45 7.52 -10.28
C VAL A 258 -2.00 7.66 -8.82
N GLU A 259 -2.07 8.86 -8.24
CA GLU A 259 -1.71 9.06 -6.82
C GLU A 259 -2.61 8.25 -5.88
N GLN A 260 -3.92 8.24 -6.12
CA GLN A 260 -4.88 7.48 -5.31
C GLN A 260 -4.61 5.98 -5.39
N VAL A 261 -4.47 5.43 -6.61
CA VAL A 261 -4.21 4.00 -6.81
C VAL A 261 -2.84 3.62 -6.26
N PHE A 262 -1.80 4.42 -6.50
CA PHE A 262 -0.46 4.16 -5.96
C PHE A 262 -0.45 4.16 -4.43
N THR A 263 -1.16 5.10 -3.81
CA THR A 263 -1.26 5.18 -2.34
C THR A 263 -1.99 3.97 -1.77
N ARG A 264 -3.10 3.55 -2.39
CA ARG A 264 -3.91 2.42 -1.93
C ARG A 264 -3.26 1.06 -2.19
N SER A 265 -2.72 0.85 -3.39
CA SER A 265 -2.02 -0.40 -3.76
C SER A 265 -0.62 -0.52 -3.15
N GLU A 266 -0.02 0.60 -2.74
CA GLU A 266 1.38 0.72 -2.37
C GLU A 266 2.34 0.16 -3.45
N GLY A 267 1.91 0.17 -4.72
CA GLY A 267 2.65 -0.40 -5.86
C GLY A 267 2.54 -1.92 -6.03
N ASN A 268 1.66 -2.61 -5.31
CA ASN A 268 1.41 -4.03 -5.55
C ASN A 268 0.63 -4.24 -6.85
N ALA A 269 1.23 -4.95 -7.81
CA ALA A 269 0.69 -5.10 -9.17
C ALA A 269 -0.73 -5.69 -9.21
N PHE A 270 -1.01 -6.69 -8.36
CA PHE A 270 -2.35 -7.28 -8.24
C PHE A 270 -3.38 -6.28 -7.70
N PHE A 271 -3.02 -5.49 -6.68
CA PHE A 271 -3.94 -4.48 -6.15
C PHE A 271 -4.18 -3.33 -7.14
N VAL A 272 -3.21 -3.00 -7.99
CA VAL A 272 -3.43 -2.03 -9.09
C VAL A 272 -4.47 -2.56 -10.07
N GLU A 273 -4.42 -3.85 -10.40
CA GLU A 273 -5.40 -4.52 -11.27
C GLU A 273 -6.80 -4.47 -10.67
N GLU A 274 -6.95 -4.90 -9.41
CA GLU A 274 -8.25 -4.89 -8.73
C GLU A 274 -8.82 -3.47 -8.56
N LEU A 275 -7.98 -2.47 -8.29
CA LEU A 275 -8.42 -1.08 -8.16
C LEU A 275 -8.77 -0.42 -9.51
N ALA A 276 -8.28 -0.96 -10.63
CA ALA A 276 -8.53 -0.38 -11.95
C ALA A 276 -10.02 -0.41 -12.33
N ASP A 277 -10.77 -1.43 -11.90
CA ASP A 277 -12.21 -1.48 -12.14
C ASP A 277 -12.96 -0.39 -11.36
N SER A 278 -12.55 -0.09 -10.12
CA SER A 278 -13.10 1.03 -9.34
C SER A 278 -12.79 2.40 -9.96
N VAL A 279 -11.69 2.52 -10.73
CA VAL A 279 -11.38 3.73 -11.53
C VAL A 279 -12.42 3.92 -12.62
N ARG A 280 -12.75 2.86 -13.38
CA ARG A 280 -13.72 2.92 -14.49
C ARG A 280 -15.10 3.39 -14.03
N ASP A 281 -15.51 2.95 -12.85
CA ASP A 281 -16.81 3.31 -12.27
C ASP A 281 -16.81 4.69 -11.59
N GLY A 282 -15.66 5.36 -11.50
CA GLY A 282 -15.50 6.63 -10.79
C GLY A 282 -15.67 6.51 -9.27
N ARG A 283 -15.55 5.29 -8.72
CA ARG A 283 -15.78 4.96 -7.30
C ARG A 283 -14.53 4.43 -6.62
N LEU A 284 -13.40 5.12 -6.79
CA LEU A 284 -12.12 4.82 -6.15
C LEU A 284 -12.13 4.90 -4.62
N THR A 285 -13.28 4.99 -3.97
CA THR A 285 -13.45 5.11 -2.52
C THR A 285 -13.86 3.82 -1.83
N ARG A 286 -14.19 2.75 -2.56
CA ARG A 286 -14.54 1.44 -1.99
C ARG A 286 -13.68 0.33 -2.60
N LEU A 287 -13.47 -0.74 -1.84
CA LEU A 287 -12.90 -1.99 -2.35
C LEU A 287 -13.96 -2.71 -3.22
N SER A 288 -13.51 -3.50 -4.20
CA SER A 288 -14.39 -4.47 -4.86
C SER A 288 -14.75 -5.58 -3.88
N ASP A 289 -15.92 -6.20 -4.05
CA ASP A 289 -16.36 -7.33 -3.20
C ASP A 289 -15.36 -8.50 -3.27
N SER A 290 -14.82 -8.80 -4.45
CA SER A 290 -13.80 -9.84 -4.66
C SER A 290 -12.50 -9.58 -3.89
N LEU A 291 -11.98 -8.34 -3.96
CA LEU A 291 -10.76 -7.96 -3.25
C LEU A 291 -11.01 -7.94 -1.74
N ARG A 292 -12.18 -7.47 -1.30
CA ARG A 292 -12.57 -7.47 0.10
C ARG A 292 -12.57 -8.90 0.65
N ASP A 293 -13.26 -9.83 -0.01
CA ASP A 293 -13.34 -11.23 0.41
C ASP A 293 -11.96 -11.88 0.47
N LEU A 294 -11.10 -11.64 -0.54
CA LEU A 294 -9.72 -12.14 -0.56
C LEU A 294 -8.91 -11.64 0.66
N LEU A 295 -9.03 -10.35 0.98
CA LEU A 295 -8.32 -9.74 2.10
C LEU A 295 -8.86 -10.22 3.47
N LEU A 296 -10.16 -10.51 3.57
CA LEU A 296 -10.80 -10.98 4.80
C LEU A 296 -10.49 -12.43 5.14
N ILE A 297 -10.27 -13.32 4.16
CA ILE A 297 -9.95 -14.75 4.40
C ILE A 297 -8.81 -14.92 5.44
N ARG A 298 -7.76 -14.08 5.37
CA ARG A 298 -6.64 -14.17 6.31
C ARG A 298 -7.02 -13.77 7.73
N ILE A 299 -7.96 -12.84 7.86
CA ILE A 299 -8.49 -12.41 9.15
C ILE A 299 -9.41 -13.51 9.70
N GLU A 300 -10.26 -14.10 8.87
CA GLU A 300 -11.20 -15.15 9.26
C GLU A 300 -10.51 -16.44 9.75
N GLN A 301 -9.30 -16.73 9.26
CA GLN A 301 -8.47 -17.84 9.75
C GLN A 301 -7.87 -17.63 11.14
N LEU A 302 -7.88 -16.39 11.65
CA LEU A 302 -7.42 -16.09 13.01
C LEU A 302 -8.44 -16.52 14.05
N SER A 303 -7.97 -16.78 15.28
CA SER A 303 -8.86 -16.97 16.43
C SER A 303 -9.71 -15.72 16.69
N GLU A 304 -10.89 -15.89 17.29
CA GLU A 304 -11.80 -14.78 17.59
C GLU A 304 -11.13 -13.62 18.35
N PRO A 305 -10.30 -13.85 19.41
CA PRO A 305 -9.56 -12.76 20.06
C PRO A 305 -8.59 -12.02 19.10
N ALA A 306 -7.93 -12.74 18.19
CA ALA A 306 -7.05 -12.14 17.20
C ALA A 306 -7.81 -11.32 16.17
N GLN A 307 -8.99 -11.77 15.73
CA GLN A 307 -9.87 -10.99 14.86
C GLN A 307 -10.34 -9.69 15.55
N GLN A 308 -10.71 -9.75 16.83
CA GLN A 308 -11.10 -8.56 17.60
C GLN A 308 -9.96 -7.55 17.70
N VAL A 309 -8.73 -8.01 17.96
CA VAL A 309 -7.54 -7.14 17.99
C VAL A 309 -7.24 -6.51 16.63
N VAL A 310 -7.41 -7.26 15.53
CA VAL A 310 -7.25 -6.72 14.17
C VAL A 310 -8.30 -5.64 13.90
N ARG A 311 -9.58 -5.88 14.25
CA ARG A 311 -10.67 -4.90 14.14
C ARG A 311 -10.39 -3.63 14.94
N LEU A 312 -9.96 -3.76 16.20
CA LEU A 312 -9.56 -2.63 17.05
C LEU A 312 -8.40 -1.84 16.45
N THR A 313 -7.36 -2.52 15.96
CA THR A 313 -6.22 -1.89 15.31
C THR A 313 -6.66 -1.14 14.04
N ALA A 314 -7.63 -1.69 13.29
CA ALA A 314 -8.17 -1.04 12.10
C ALA A 314 -8.83 0.30 12.44
N VAL A 315 -9.62 0.34 13.52
CA VAL A 315 -10.26 1.55 14.04
C VAL A 315 -9.25 2.55 14.59
N GLY A 316 -8.23 2.09 15.30
CA GLY A 316 -7.24 2.93 15.99
C GLY A 316 -6.40 3.82 15.07
N GLY A 317 -6.14 3.38 13.83
CA GLY A 317 -5.44 4.21 12.84
C GLY A 317 -4.39 3.44 12.02
N PRO A 318 -3.52 4.16 11.28
CA PRO A 318 -2.42 3.55 10.53
C PRO A 318 -1.36 2.89 11.42
N THR A 319 -1.14 3.43 12.61
CA THR A 319 -0.25 2.87 13.63
C THR A 319 -0.91 3.08 14.98
N VAL A 320 -0.96 2.04 15.80
CA VAL A 320 -1.60 2.07 17.12
C VAL A 320 -0.56 1.66 18.17
N PRO A 321 -0.18 2.55 19.10
CA PRO A 321 0.74 2.24 20.19
C PRO A 321 0.23 1.07 21.03
N HIS A 322 1.13 0.20 21.49
CA HIS A 322 0.75 -1.02 22.22
C HIS A 322 -0.06 -0.68 23.49
N ARG A 323 0.34 0.38 24.21
CA ARG A 323 -0.32 0.80 25.44
C ARG A 323 -1.77 1.25 25.21
N LEU A 324 -2.00 2.02 24.14
CA LEU A 324 -3.35 2.45 23.76
C LEU A 324 -4.21 1.25 23.33
N LEU A 325 -3.65 0.34 22.54
CA LEU A 325 -4.35 -0.87 22.12
C LEU A 325 -4.69 -1.76 23.31
N ALA A 326 -3.79 -1.89 24.28
CA ALA A 326 -4.01 -2.68 25.49
C ALA A 326 -5.14 -2.11 26.35
N GLU A 327 -5.16 -0.79 26.57
CA GLU A 327 -6.23 -0.13 27.31
C GLU A 327 -7.60 -0.36 26.65
N VAL A 328 -7.67 -0.14 25.33
CA VAL A 328 -8.91 -0.31 24.57
C VAL A 328 -9.32 -1.79 24.51
N ALA A 329 -8.39 -2.73 24.36
CA ALA A 329 -8.69 -4.15 24.33
C ALA A 329 -9.23 -4.66 25.68
N ALA A 330 -8.69 -4.16 26.79
CA ALA A 330 -9.16 -4.50 28.14
C ALA A 330 -10.58 -3.97 28.40
N ASP A 331 -10.86 -2.70 28.07
CA ASP A 331 -12.19 -2.13 28.28
C ASP A 331 -13.22 -2.64 27.25
N HIS A 332 -12.87 -2.66 25.97
CA HIS A 332 -13.84 -2.90 24.91
C HIS A 332 -14.02 -4.38 24.57
N ALA A 333 -12.92 -5.12 24.47
CA ALA A 333 -12.92 -6.53 24.06
C ALA A 333 -12.79 -7.51 25.24
N ARG A 334 -12.60 -7.00 26.46
CA ARG A 334 -12.39 -7.80 27.69
C ARG A 334 -11.22 -8.78 27.56
N LEU A 335 -10.18 -8.37 26.84
CA LEU A 335 -8.93 -9.13 26.70
C LEU A 335 -7.93 -8.67 27.75
N ASP A 336 -7.41 -9.62 28.53
CA ASP A 336 -6.26 -9.35 29.39
C ASP A 336 -4.96 -9.25 28.58
N ALA A 337 -3.85 -8.91 29.25
CA ALA A 337 -2.56 -8.70 28.60
C ALA A 337 -2.04 -9.97 27.89
N ASP A 338 -2.22 -11.15 28.48
CA ASP A 338 -1.73 -12.41 27.92
C ASP A 338 -2.54 -12.84 26.69
N ALA A 339 -3.87 -12.65 26.73
CA ALA A 339 -4.76 -12.88 25.61
C ALA A 339 -4.46 -11.91 24.45
N LEU A 340 -4.22 -10.63 24.76
CA LEU A 340 -3.83 -9.63 23.77
C LEU A 340 -2.49 -9.98 23.11
N ASP A 341 -1.47 -10.35 23.89
CA ASP A 341 -0.16 -10.75 23.35
C ASP A 341 -0.25 -11.99 22.47
N THR A 342 -1.08 -12.96 22.85
CA THR A 342 -1.34 -14.17 22.06
C THR A 342 -2.02 -13.82 20.74
N ALA A 343 -3.05 -12.97 20.79
CA ALA A 343 -3.78 -12.47 19.64
C ALA A 343 -2.87 -11.68 18.68
N LEU A 344 -2.03 -10.78 19.19
CA LEU A 344 -1.06 -10.01 18.41
C LEU A 344 -0.01 -10.91 17.76
N ARG A 345 0.50 -11.91 18.47
CA ARG A 345 1.44 -12.90 17.90
C ARG A 345 0.80 -13.67 16.75
N ALA A 346 -0.46 -14.07 16.88
CA ALA A 346 -1.20 -14.73 15.81
C ALA A 346 -1.38 -13.80 14.60
N ALA A 347 -1.84 -12.56 14.80
CA ALA A 347 -2.04 -11.59 13.72
C ALA A 347 -0.74 -11.18 13.00
N VAL A 348 0.38 -11.07 13.73
CA VAL A 348 1.70 -10.79 13.15
C VAL A 348 2.25 -12.01 12.40
N GLY A 349 2.04 -13.22 12.95
CA GLY A 349 2.42 -14.49 12.33
C GLY A 349 1.63 -14.79 11.05
N ALA A 350 0.35 -14.38 11.00
CA ALA A 350 -0.49 -14.46 9.81
C ALA A 350 -0.27 -13.31 8.80
N TYR A 351 0.72 -12.45 9.04
CA TYR A 351 1.06 -11.32 8.18
C TYR A 351 -0.11 -10.33 7.94
N VAL A 352 -1.02 -10.21 8.91
CA VAL A 352 -2.06 -9.18 8.91
C VAL A 352 -1.49 -7.90 9.51
N LEU A 353 -0.85 -8.02 10.68
CA LEU A 353 -0.19 -6.93 11.39
C LEU A 353 1.34 -7.08 11.31
N ALA A 354 2.03 -5.97 11.59
CA ALA A 354 3.46 -5.90 11.82
C ALA A 354 3.76 -4.95 12.98
N PRO A 355 4.86 -5.15 13.72
CA PRO A 355 5.36 -4.15 14.66
C PRO A 355 5.64 -2.83 13.93
N ALA A 356 5.34 -1.71 14.58
CA ALA A 356 5.71 -0.38 14.10
C ALA A 356 7.24 -0.24 14.04
N ARG A 357 7.75 0.66 13.17
CA ARG A 357 9.20 0.79 12.90
C ARG A 357 10.01 1.28 14.10
N ASP A 358 9.39 2.12 14.92
CA ASP A 358 9.91 2.62 16.19
C ASP A 358 9.81 1.59 17.31
N GLY A 359 9.14 0.46 17.07
CA GLY A 359 8.92 -0.62 18.01
C GLY A 359 7.80 -0.34 19.02
N ASP A 360 7.08 0.78 18.90
CA ASP A 360 6.04 1.17 19.85
C ASP A 360 4.65 1.00 19.22
N GLY A 361 4.21 -0.27 19.14
CA GLY A 361 2.88 -0.62 18.67
C GLY A 361 2.84 -1.41 17.36
N TYR A 362 1.70 -1.32 16.68
CA TYR A 362 1.36 -2.18 15.55
C TYR A 362 0.76 -1.39 14.38
N THR A 363 1.06 -1.86 13.19
CA THR A 363 0.54 -1.35 11.92
C THR A 363 0.07 -2.51 11.05
N PHE A 364 -0.80 -2.25 10.09
CA PHE A 364 -1.14 -3.23 9.07
C PHE A 364 0.03 -3.39 8.09
N ARG A 365 0.26 -4.62 7.61
CA ARG A 365 1.25 -4.84 6.56
C ARG A 365 0.89 -4.18 5.24
N HIS A 366 -0.40 -4.03 4.99
CA HIS A 366 -0.94 -3.42 3.80
C HIS A 366 -2.15 -2.54 4.15
N ALA A 367 -2.18 -1.31 3.64
CA ALA A 367 -3.29 -0.38 3.87
C ALA A 367 -4.67 -0.95 3.47
N LEU A 368 -4.74 -1.78 2.41
CA LEU A 368 -6.00 -2.38 1.96
C LEU A 368 -6.56 -3.41 2.93
N VAL A 369 -5.71 -4.15 3.65
CA VAL A 369 -6.19 -5.10 4.68
C VAL A 369 -6.87 -4.33 5.82
N ARG A 370 -6.33 -3.17 6.19
CA ARG A 370 -6.97 -2.26 7.15
C ARG A 370 -8.33 -1.77 6.64
N GLU A 371 -8.39 -1.34 5.38
CA GLU A 371 -9.63 -0.88 4.76
C GLU A 371 -10.69 -1.98 4.72
N ALA A 372 -10.31 -3.21 4.31
CA ALA A 372 -11.20 -4.36 4.33
C ALA A 372 -11.71 -4.69 5.74
N ALA A 373 -10.82 -4.66 6.74
CA ALA A 373 -11.20 -4.86 8.14
C ALA A 373 -12.15 -3.77 8.67
N LEU A 374 -11.97 -2.52 8.24
CA LEU A 374 -12.88 -1.41 8.60
C LEU A 374 -14.24 -1.53 7.92
N ASP A 375 -14.26 -1.92 6.64
CA ASP A 375 -15.48 -2.11 5.85
C ASP A 375 -16.25 -3.38 6.27
N ASP A 376 -15.64 -4.27 7.05
CA ASP A 376 -16.30 -5.42 7.68
C ASP A 376 -16.96 -5.13 9.02
N LEU A 377 -16.64 -4.00 9.64
CA LEU A 377 -17.31 -3.58 10.86
C LEU A 377 -18.73 -3.10 10.55
N LEU A 378 -19.69 -3.63 11.30
CA LEU A 378 -21.04 -3.07 11.30
C LEU A 378 -20.97 -1.62 11.83
N PRO A 379 -21.85 -0.70 11.36
CA PRO A 379 -21.82 0.70 11.78
C PRO A 379 -21.79 0.88 13.31
N GLY A 380 -22.61 0.11 14.04
CA GLY A 380 -22.65 0.15 15.50
C GLY A 380 -21.38 -0.38 16.18
N GLU A 381 -20.71 -1.37 15.62
CA GLU A 381 -19.42 -1.87 16.14
C GLU A 381 -18.36 -0.81 15.98
N ARG A 382 -18.24 -0.25 14.77
CA ARG A 382 -17.30 0.83 14.47
C ARG A 382 -17.49 2.03 15.39
N MET A 383 -18.73 2.49 15.60
CA MET A 383 -19.03 3.59 16.51
C MET A 383 -18.60 3.29 17.95
N ARG A 384 -18.91 2.08 18.48
CA ARG A 384 -18.53 1.69 19.84
C ARG A 384 -17.02 1.58 20.01
N SER A 385 -16.30 1.05 19.02
CA SER A 385 -14.85 0.97 19.05
C SER A 385 -14.21 2.37 19.01
N HIS A 386 -14.69 3.29 18.15
CA HIS A 386 -14.22 4.67 18.17
C HIS A 386 -14.49 5.35 19.52
N ALA A 387 -15.66 5.14 20.13
CA ALA A 387 -15.95 5.66 21.47
C ALA A 387 -15.00 5.11 22.54
N ALA A 388 -14.60 3.83 22.44
CA ALA A 388 -13.63 3.24 23.36
C ALA A 388 -12.24 3.86 23.23
N PHE A 389 -11.75 4.08 22.00
CA PHE A 389 -10.51 4.81 21.76
C PHE A 389 -10.55 6.24 22.31
N ALA A 390 -11.66 6.96 22.10
CA ALA A 390 -11.80 8.32 22.59
C ALA A 390 -11.75 8.38 24.13
N ARG A 391 -12.48 7.48 24.82
CA ARG A 391 -12.43 7.37 26.29
C ARG A 391 -11.03 7.07 26.81
N ALA A 392 -10.35 6.09 26.21
CA ALA A 392 -9.00 5.71 26.63
C ALA A 392 -8.02 6.90 26.53
N LEU A 393 -8.11 7.69 25.46
CA LEU A 393 -7.27 8.88 25.28
C LEU A 393 -7.59 10.01 26.26
N GLU A 394 -8.86 10.17 26.68
CA GLU A 394 -9.27 11.17 27.66
C GLU A 394 -8.90 10.77 29.10
N GLU A 395 -9.12 9.50 29.45
CA GLU A 395 -8.85 8.96 30.80
C GLU A 395 -7.34 8.80 31.04
N HIS A 396 -6.59 8.48 29.99
CA HIS A 396 -5.16 8.26 30.05
C HIS A 396 -4.39 9.05 28.96
N PRO A 397 -4.28 10.39 29.09
CA PRO A 397 -3.63 11.24 28.07
C PRO A 397 -2.16 10.92 27.80
N GLY A 398 -1.49 10.18 28.69
CA GLY A 398 -0.10 9.74 28.54
C GLY A 398 0.11 8.49 27.70
N LEU A 399 -0.96 7.89 27.15
CA LEU A 399 -0.86 6.73 26.26
C LEU A 399 -0.25 7.06 24.90
N VAL A 400 -0.35 8.32 24.47
CA VAL A 400 0.19 8.87 23.23
C VAL A 400 0.79 10.26 23.47
N PRO A 401 1.61 10.81 22.56
CA PRO A 401 2.05 12.20 22.67
C PRO A 401 0.86 13.17 22.75
N ALA A 402 0.97 14.24 23.55
CA ALA A 402 -0.13 15.17 23.81
C ALA A 402 -0.76 15.76 22.53
N ASP A 403 0.07 16.07 21.53
CA ASP A 403 -0.38 16.56 20.23
C ASP A 403 -1.22 15.53 19.45
N GLU A 404 -0.91 14.25 19.59
CA GLU A 404 -1.64 13.16 18.96
C GLU A 404 -2.95 12.87 19.72
N ALA A 405 -2.94 12.98 21.05
CA ALA A 405 -4.13 12.82 21.88
C ALA A 405 -5.23 13.81 21.49
N ILE A 406 -4.89 15.09 21.31
CA ILE A 406 -5.85 16.14 20.94
C ILE A 406 -6.57 15.80 19.62
N GLY A 407 -5.80 15.44 18.58
CA GLY A 407 -6.37 15.06 17.28
C GLY A 407 -7.13 13.74 17.35
N GLY A 408 -6.59 12.75 18.05
CA GLY A 408 -7.19 11.44 18.24
C GLY A 408 -8.55 11.50 18.91
N ILE A 409 -8.67 12.22 20.03
CA ILE A 409 -9.94 12.39 20.77
C ILE A 409 -11.01 12.99 19.85
N ALA A 410 -10.67 14.05 19.10
CA ALA A 410 -11.59 14.70 18.18
C ALA A 410 -12.06 13.76 17.07
N VAL A 411 -11.14 13.05 16.40
CA VAL A 411 -11.47 12.13 15.31
C VAL A 411 -12.27 10.93 15.81
N HIS A 412 -11.92 10.37 16.96
CA HIS A 412 -12.62 9.21 17.53
C HIS A 412 -14.02 9.59 18.03
N TRP A 413 -14.22 10.71 18.73
CA TRP A 413 -15.58 11.13 19.11
C TRP A 413 -16.44 11.50 17.90
N TRP A 414 -15.87 12.15 16.90
CA TRP A 414 -16.58 12.47 15.67
C TRP A 414 -17.01 11.19 14.94
N SER A 415 -16.12 10.20 14.82
CA SER A 415 -16.41 8.91 14.18
C SER A 415 -17.34 8.02 15.00
N ALA A 416 -17.48 8.27 16.31
CA ALA A 416 -18.44 7.61 17.19
C ALA A 416 -19.86 8.22 17.11
N GLU A 417 -20.06 9.26 16.30
CA GLU A 417 -21.27 10.06 16.20
C GLU A 417 -21.84 10.48 17.58
N ASN A 418 -20.97 10.99 18.45
CA ASN A 418 -21.35 11.55 19.75
C ASN A 418 -21.19 13.08 19.73
N PRO A 419 -22.21 13.87 19.35
CA PRO A 419 -22.05 15.31 19.15
C PRO A 419 -21.63 16.05 20.43
N ALA A 420 -22.12 15.63 21.59
CA ALA A 420 -21.86 16.29 22.87
C ALA A 420 -20.37 16.25 23.26
N ARG A 421 -19.68 15.14 22.96
CA ARG A 421 -18.23 15.01 23.19
C ARG A 421 -17.39 15.41 21.99
N ALA A 422 -17.89 15.19 20.77
CA ALA A 422 -17.17 15.49 19.54
C ALA A 422 -17.01 17.00 19.33
N LEU A 423 -18.05 17.80 19.54
CA LEU A 423 -18.02 19.24 19.28
C LEU A 423 -16.89 19.96 20.03
N PRO A 424 -16.80 19.91 21.39
CA PRO A 424 -15.72 20.59 22.11
C PRO A 424 -14.32 20.02 21.77
N ALA A 425 -14.21 18.72 21.49
CA ALA A 425 -12.96 18.10 21.07
C ALA A 425 -12.49 18.58 19.69
N LEU A 426 -13.40 18.64 18.71
CA LEU A 426 -13.15 19.14 17.36
C LEU A 426 -12.70 20.60 17.37
N LEU A 427 -13.35 21.46 18.18
CA LEU A 427 -12.94 22.86 18.32
C LEU A 427 -11.56 23.00 18.95
N THR A 428 -11.23 22.17 19.94
CA THR A 428 -9.90 22.14 20.56
C THR A 428 -8.84 21.70 19.56
N ALA A 429 -9.10 20.62 18.81
CA ALA A 429 -8.19 20.15 17.77
C ALA A 429 -8.04 21.15 16.61
N ALA A 430 -9.11 21.83 16.23
CA ALA A 430 -9.09 22.86 15.20
C ALA A 430 -8.19 24.05 15.59
N ARG A 431 -8.31 24.54 16.83
CA ARG A 431 -7.40 25.58 17.36
C ARG A 431 -5.94 25.14 17.31
N HIS A 432 -5.65 23.92 17.77
CA HIS A 432 -4.29 23.35 17.73
C HIS A 432 -3.73 23.19 16.31
N ALA A 433 -4.59 22.85 15.34
CA ALA A 433 -4.21 22.82 13.93
C ALA A 433 -3.93 24.23 13.38
N GLY A 434 -4.75 25.22 13.75
CA GLY A 434 -4.58 26.63 13.38
C GLY A 434 -3.30 27.25 13.92
N ASP A 435 -2.98 27.01 15.20
CA ASP A 435 -1.74 27.49 15.85
C ASP A 435 -0.47 26.95 15.17
N ARG A 436 -0.57 25.80 14.50
CA ARG A 436 0.50 25.17 13.72
C ARG A 436 0.42 25.47 12.22
N TYR A 437 -0.45 26.40 11.81
CA TYR A 437 -0.68 26.79 10.41
C TYR A 437 -1.16 25.64 9.50
N ALA A 438 -1.73 24.58 10.07
CA ALA A 438 -2.28 23.43 9.36
C ALA A 438 -3.73 23.72 8.90
N PHE A 439 -3.91 24.77 8.10
CA PHE A 439 -5.24 25.32 7.77
C PHE A 439 -6.17 24.37 7.02
N GLY A 440 -5.64 23.41 6.26
CA GLY A 440 -6.47 22.37 5.64
C GLY A 440 -7.08 21.40 6.65
N GLU A 441 -6.29 21.00 7.64
CA GLU A 441 -6.76 20.14 8.74
C GLU A 441 -7.69 20.91 9.67
N GLN A 442 -7.37 22.17 9.99
CA GLN A 442 -8.25 23.06 10.75
C GLN A 442 -9.61 23.19 10.06
N LEU A 443 -9.66 23.44 8.76
CA LEU A 443 -10.92 23.53 8.01
C LEU A 443 -11.71 22.22 8.09
N ARG A 444 -11.05 21.07 7.91
CA ARG A 444 -11.71 19.75 8.01
C ARG A 444 -12.33 19.51 9.38
N LEU A 445 -11.62 19.87 10.45
CA LEU A 445 -12.10 19.74 11.83
C LEU A 445 -13.27 20.70 12.13
N LEU A 446 -13.20 21.94 11.63
CA LEU A 446 -14.29 22.92 11.78
C LEU A 446 -15.53 22.55 10.97
N ASP A 447 -15.38 22.00 9.78
CA ASP A 447 -16.50 21.44 9.00
C ASP A 447 -17.15 20.26 9.77
N GLY A 448 -16.35 19.41 10.41
CA GLY A 448 -16.85 18.39 11.33
C GLY A 448 -17.59 18.98 12.54
N ALA A 449 -17.08 20.07 13.11
CA ALA A 449 -17.71 20.77 14.23
C ALA A 449 -19.07 21.36 13.84
N LEU A 450 -19.17 22.00 12.67
CA LEU A 450 -20.44 22.48 12.10
C LEU A 450 -21.45 21.34 11.88
N HIS A 451 -20.98 20.18 11.41
CA HIS A 451 -21.84 19.00 11.27
C HIS A 451 -22.36 18.47 12.62
N MET A 452 -21.54 18.50 13.68
CA MET A 452 -21.97 18.11 15.02
C MET A 452 -22.90 19.15 15.65
N TRP A 453 -22.68 20.44 15.37
CA TRP A 453 -23.48 21.56 15.86
C TRP A 453 -24.97 21.41 15.52
N GLU A 454 -25.28 21.03 14.26
CA GLU A 454 -26.65 20.85 13.78
C GLU A 454 -27.40 19.69 14.46
N ARG A 455 -26.68 18.77 15.11
CA ARG A 455 -27.22 17.54 15.68
C ARG A 455 -27.38 17.60 17.20
N LEU A 456 -26.94 18.68 17.85
CA LEU A 456 -26.92 18.81 19.30
C LEU A 456 -27.96 19.84 19.77
N PRO A 457 -28.80 19.53 20.77
CA PRO A 457 -29.61 20.55 21.44
C PRO A 457 -28.69 21.43 22.29
N ASP A 458 -28.87 22.76 22.19
CA ASP A 458 -28.06 23.77 22.88
C ASP A 458 -26.52 23.58 22.70
N PRO A 459 -26.02 23.74 21.46
CA PRO A 459 -24.61 23.52 21.16
C PRO A 459 -23.66 24.56 21.77
N GLU A 460 -24.15 25.75 22.09
CA GLU A 460 -23.39 26.81 22.75
C GLU A 460 -23.00 26.39 24.17
N ALA A 461 -23.93 25.82 24.94
CA ALA A 461 -23.64 25.34 26.29
C ALA A 461 -22.60 24.21 26.33
N HIS A 462 -22.56 23.37 25.30
CA HIS A 462 -21.63 22.22 25.22
C HIS A 462 -20.23 22.59 24.71
N SER A 463 -20.13 23.66 23.92
CA SER A 463 -18.87 24.04 23.26
C SER A 463 -18.21 25.27 23.86
N GLY A 464 -18.98 26.14 24.52
CA GLY A 464 -18.53 27.46 24.96
C GLY A 464 -18.21 28.43 23.83
N ALA A 465 -18.56 28.10 22.58
CA ALA A 465 -18.38 28.91 21.39
C ALA A 465 -19.73 29.17 20.72
N SER A 466 -19.90 30.31 20.06
CA SER A 466 -21.07 30.60 19.23
C SER A 466 -20.90 30.03 17.82
N LEU A 467 -22.01 29.82 17.10
CA LEU A 467 -21.96 29.38 15.71
C LEU A 467 -21.17 30.37 14.82
N ILE A 468 -21.28 31.67 15.11
CA ILE A 468 -20.56 32.71 14.37
C ILE A 468 -19.05 32.56 14.55
N ASP A 469 -18.56 32.24 15.76
CA ASP A 469 -17.12 31.99 16.01
C ASP A 469 -16.59 30.87 15.11
N ILE A 470 -17.33 29.75 15.05
CA ILE A 470 -16.92 28.56 14.27
C ILE A 470 -16.90 28.89 12.77
N LEU A 471 -17.90 29.62 12.27
CA LEU A 471 -17.97 30.05 10.86
C LEU A 471 -16.85 31.02 10.49
N GLU A 472 -16.50 31.94 11.39
CA GLU A 472 -15.38 32.89 11.23
C GLU A 472 -14.04 32.15 11.12
N ASP A 473 -13.77 31.25 12.07
CA ASP A 473 -12.56 30.42 12.09
C ASP A 473 -12.48 29.55 10.82
N ALA A 474 -13.59 28.94 10.42
CA ALA A 474 -13.64 28.07 9.24
C ALA A 474 -13.42 28.87 7.95
N ALA A 475 -14.01 30.06 7.85
CA ALA A 475 -13.75 30.97 6.73
C ALA A 475 -12.29 31.43 6.66
N GLY A 476 -11.69 31.72 7.83
CA GLY A 476 -10.27 32.04 7.97
C GLY A 476 -9.38 30.89 7.48
N ALA A 477 -9.63 29.67 7.96
CA ALA A 477 -8.92 28.47 7.54
C ALA A 477 -9.07 28.18 6.04
N ALA A 478 -10.29 28.31 5.49
CA ALA A 478 -10.56 28.13 4.06
C ALA A 478 -9.80 29.13 3.18
N ARG A 479 -9.64 30.38 3.64
CA ARG A 479 -8.85 31.39 2.93
C ARG A 479 -7.38 30.97 2.83
N TYR A 480 -6.79 30.47 3.92
CA TYR A 480 -5.38 30.07 3.94
C TYR A 480 -5.12 28.70 3.30
N HIS A 481 -6.10 27.79 3.32
CA HIS A 481 -6.05 26.50 2.63
C HIS A 481 -6.34 26.61 1.11
N ASN A 482 -6.64 27.81 0.60
CA ASN A 482 -7.00 28.06 -0.79
C ASN A 482 -8.29 27.32 -1.22
N ALA A 483 -9.32 27.33 -0.36
CA ALA A 483 -10.66 26.82 -0.62
C ALA A 483 -11.70 27.97 -0.67
N PRO A 484 -11.61 28.88 -1.65
CA PRO A 484 -12.34 30.14 -1.60
C PRO A 484 -13.86 30.01 -1.73
N ASP A 485 -14.35 29.02 -2.47
CA ASP A 485 -15.81 28.79 -2.60
C ASP A 485 -16.42 28.40 -1.25
N ARG A 486 -15.74 27.52 -0.51
CA ARG A 486 -16.14 27.14 0.84
C ARG A 486 -16.09 28.36 1.78
N GLY A 487 -15.00 29.12 1.76
CA GLY A 487 -14.86 30.32 2.59
C GLY A 487 -15.94 31.39 2.32
N LEU A 488 -16.30 31.62 1.04
CA LEU A 488 -17.36 32.56 0.68
C LEU A 488 -18.75 32.09 1.10
N ALA A 489 -19.00 30.77 1.12
CA ALA A 489 -20.24 30.19 1.63
C ALA A 489 -20.35 30.36 3.15
N LEU A 490 -19.27 30.05 3.89
CA LEU A 490 -19.21 30.21 5.35
C LEU A 490 -19.41 31.67 5.78
N LEU A 491 -18.73 32.62 5.11
CA LEU A 491 -18.88 34.05 5.40
C LEU A 491 -20.29 34.57 5.10
N ARG A 492 -20.98 34.00 4.11
CA ARG A 492 -22.38 34.37 3.83
C ARG A 492 -23.28 33.94 4.98
N GLN A 493 -23.12 32.70 5.45
CA GLN A 493 -23.88 32.18 6.58
C GLN A 493 -23.61 33.00 7.86
N ALA A 494 -22.35 33.35 8.14
CA ALA A 494 -22.01 34.20 9.29
C ALA A 494 -22.65 35.60 9.19
N LEU A 495 -22.65 36.20 7.99
CA LEU A 495 -23.28 37.50 7.73
C LEU A 495 -24.82 37.47 7.83
N GLU A 496 -25.45 36.32 7.63
CA GLU A 496 -26.89 36.13 7.82
C GLU A 496 -27.27 35.99 9.31
N LEU A 497 -26.32 35.55 10.15
CA LEU A 497 -26.53 35.33 11.59
C LEU A 497 -26.14 36.54 12.44
N VAL A 498 -25.16 37.34 12.02
CA VAL A 498 -24.73 38.52 12.76
C VAL A 498 -25.77 39.64 12.66
N ASP A 499 -26.18 40.18 13.79
CA ASP A 499 -26.94 41.42 13.84
C ASP A 499 -25.97 42.62 13.78
N PRO A 500 -25.96 43.40 12.67
CA PRO A 500 -25.03 44.51 12.51
C PRO A 500 -25.29 45.68 13.48
N ASP A 501 -26.48 45.77 14.07
CA ASP A 501 -26.82 46.80 15.05
C ASP A 501 -26.36 46.39 16.46
N ALA A 502 -26.42 45.07 16.76
CA ALA A 502 -25.95 44.53 18.03
C ALA A 502 -24.42 44.40 18.09
N ASP A 503 -23.77 43.95 17.00
CA ASP A 503 -22.31 43.84 16.90
C ASP A 503 -21.77 44.38 15.55
N PRO A 504 -21.73 45.72 15.39
CA PRO A 504 -21.24 46.36 14.18
C PRO A 504 -19.76 46.06 13.89
N ARG A 505 -18.96 45.77 14.92
CA ARG A 505 -17.52 45.44 14.75
C ARG A 505 -17.36 44.09 14.09
N ARG A 506 -18.07 43.08 14.58
CA ARG A 506 -18.05 41.73 14.03
C ARG A 506 -18.61 41.68 12.61
N ALA A 507 -19.74 42.34 12.37
CA ALA A 507 -20.31 42.48 11.03
C ALA A 507 -19.30 43.11 10.05
N ALA A 508 -18.59 44.17 10.47
CA ALA A 508 -17.54 44.79 9.66
C ALA A 508 -16.37 43.85 9.37
N GLN A 509 -15.91 43.07 10.35
CA GLN A 509 -14.84 42.07 10.18
C GLN A 509 -15.21 40.98 9.17
N LEU A 510 -16.46 40.51 9.19
CA LEU A 510 -16.99 39.54 8.24
C LEU A 510 -17.02 40.09 6.81
N TRP A 511 -17.49 41.34 6.63
CA TRP A 511 -17.45 42.03 5.34
C TRP A 511 -16.01 42.21 4.83
N LEU A 512 -15.08 42.63 5.71
CA LEU A 512 -13.66 42.76 5.37
C LEU A 512 -13.07 41.41 4.92
N SER A 513 -13.34 40.33 5.65
CA SER A 513 -12.90 38.98 5.33
C SER A 513 -13.42 38.49 3.97
N ARG A 514 -14.69 38.78 3.67
CA ARG A 514 -15.31 38.49 2.37
C ARG A 514 -14.66 39.28 1.24
N GLY A 515 -14.44 40.57 1.43
CA GLY A 515 -13.78 41.43 0.44
C GLY A 515 -12.36 40.97 0.12
N MET A 516 -11.59 40.57 1.14
CA MET A 516 -10.25 40.00 0.96
C MET A 516 -10.27 38.69 0.14
N LEU A 517 -11.22 37.80 0.40
CA LEU A 517 -11.32 36.51 -0.29
C LEU A 517 -11.73 36.69 -1.78
N LEU A 518 -12.64 37.61 -2.06
CA LEU A 518 -13.04 37.96 -3.44
C LEU A 518 -11.89 38.59 -4.23
N ARG A 519 -11.10 39.45 -3.59
CA ARG A 519 -9.90 40.04 -4.18
C ARG A 519 -8.85 38.98 -4.50
N ASN A 520 -8.58 38.07 -3.56
CA ASN A 520 -7.57 37.01 -3.72
C ASN A 520 -7.92 36.02 -4.85
N THR A 521 -9.21 35.87 -5.17
CA THR A 521 -9.68 35.02 -6.27
C THR A 521 -9.87 35.75 -7.59
N ALA A 522 -9.50 37.04 -7.66
CA ALA A 522 -9.74 37.92 -8.82
C ALA A 522 -11.20 37.97 -9.30
N ARG A 523 -12.17 37.62 -8.43
CA ARG A 523 -13.61 37.63 -8.74
C ARG A 523 -14.21 39.02 -8.59
N SER A 524 -13.63 39.87 -7.74
CA SER A 524 -13.98 41.29 -7.62
C SER A 524 -12.81 42.08 -7.03
N SER A 525 -12.91 43.42 -7.02
CA SER A 525 -11.95 44.28 -6.31
C SER A 525 -12.07 44.22 -4.78
N GLY A 526 -13.15 43.65 -4.25
CA GLY A 526 -13.50 43.67 -2.83
C GLY A 526 -13.91 45.04 -2.28
N LEU A 527 -13.88 46.11 -3.11
CA LEU A 527 -14.23 47.47 -2.70
C LEU A 527 -15.66 47.63 -2.18
N PRO A 528 -16.70 46.99 -2.76
CA PRO A 528 -18.05 47.08 -2.22
C PRO A 528 -18.15 46.54 -0.79
N GLU A 529 -17.49 45.41 -0.51
CA GLU A 529 -17.44 44.81 0.83
C GLU A 529 -16.68 45.69 1.82
N LEU A 530 -15.56 46.30 1.41
CA LEU A 530 -14.79 47.21 2.26
C LEU A 530 -15.59 48.47 2.62
N ARG A 531 -16.38 49.03 1.70
CA ARG A 531 -17.26 50.18 2.00
C ARG A 531 -18.37 49.83 2.99
N LYS A 532 -18.90 48.61 2.94
CA LYS A 532 -19.86 48.14 3.95
C LYS A 532 -19.22 48.03 5.33
N ALA A 533 -18.01 47.48 5.40
CA ALA A 533 -17.25 47.42 6.66
C ALA A 533 -16.96 48.83 7.20
N GLU A 534 -16.53 49.77 6.35
CA GLU A 534 -16.28 51.17 6.72
C GLU A 534 -17.54 51.86 7.24
N ALA A 535 -18.68 51.69 6.58
CA ALA A 535 -19.95 52.30 7.00
C ALA A 535 -20.44 51.79 8.38
N LEU A 536 -20.18 50.52 8.69
CA LEU A 536 -20.49 49.93 10.00
C LEU A 536 -19.55 50.47 11.10
N LEU A 537 -18.26 50.65 10.80
CA LEU A 537 -17.28 51.15 11.75
C LEU A 537 -17.33 52.67 11.95
N ALA A 538 -17.77 53.43 10.95
CA ALA A 538 -17.88 54.89 11.01
C ALA A 538 -18.83 55.40 12.10
N GLN A 539 -19.74 54.53 12.56
CA GLN A 539 -20.71 54.81 13.61
C GLN A 539 -20.16 54.54 15.03
N LEU A 540 -18.96 53.99 15.12
CA LEU A 540 -18.32 53.63 16.40
C LEU A 540 -17.23 54.63 16.78
N PRO A 541 -17.07 54.94 18.08
CA PRO A 541 -15.92 55.70 18.54
C PRO A 541 -14.63 54.94 18.20
N PRO A 542 -13.55 55.63 17.77
CA PRO A 542 -12.28 54.99 17.50
C PRO A 542 -11.79 54.29 18.76
N THR A 543 -11.50 52.99 18.64
CA THR A 543 -10.81 52.25 19.70
C THR A 543 -9.37 52.74 19.72
N VAL A 544 -9.00 53.48 20.76
CA VAL A 544 -7.59 53.78 21.04
C VAL A 544 -6.96 52.47 21.51
N ASP A 545 -5.97 51.97 20.77
CA ASP A 545 -5.12 50.87 21.25
C ASP A 545 -4.50 51.32 22.59
N PRO A 546 -4.58 50.54 23.70
CA PRO A 546 -3.88 50.86 24.93
C PRO A 546 -2.38 51.14 24.72
N ARG A 547 -1.78 50.62 23.64
CA ARG A 547 -0.39 50.86 23.23
C ARG A 547 -0.15 52.24 22.60
N GLU A 548 -1.19 52.93 22.13
CA GLU A 548 -1.08 54.28 21.57
C GLU A 548 -1.16 55.39 22.64
N ARG A 549 -1.59 55.08 23.87
CA ARG A 549 -1.61 56.05 24.99
C ARG A 549 -0.23 56.41 25.53
N GLU A 550 0.83 55.69 25.16
CA GLU A 550 2.20 55.93 25.65
C GLU A 550 3.01 56.98 24.87
N HIS A 551 2.44 57.68 23.88
CA HIS A 551 3.17 58.75 23.18
C HIS A 551 2.32 59.99 22.86
N PRO A 552 2.03 60.85 23.84
CA PRO A 552 1.47 62.17 23.59
C PRO A 552 2.61 63.20 23.52
N ASP A 553 3.44 63.15 22.48
CA ASP A 553 4.29 64.29 22.11
C ASP A 553 4.96 64.08 20.74
N ARG A 554 4.21 64.37 19.68
CA ARG A 554 4.80 64.97 18.46
C ARG A 554 3.81 65.99 17.87
N PRO A 555 4.16 67.28 17.82
CA PRO A 555 3.34 68.29 17.18
C PRO A 555 3.39 68.15 15.65
N GLY A 556 2.26 68.46 15.02
CA GLY A 556 2.03 68.32 13.58
C GLY A 556 2.43 69.53 12.73
N ALA A 557 2.23 69.31 11.41
CA ALA A 557 2.37 70.22 10.26
C ALA A 557 3.82 70.65 9.94
N ASP A 558 4.30 70.70 8.69
CA ASP A 558 3.65 71.33 7.54
C ASP A 558 4.33 70.92 6.19
N ALA A 559 3.67 71.26 5.09
CA ALA A 559 3.98 71.00 3.70
C ALA A 559 5.32 71.59 3.18
N GLY A 560 5.94 70.89 2.22
CA GLY A 560 7.02 71.43 1.38
C GLY A 560 7.82 70.36 0.62
N ARG A 561 7.49 70.14 -0.65
CA ARG A 561 8.42 69.57 -1.67
C ARG A 561 9.01 70.74 -2.48
N PRO A 562 10.07 70.56 -3.32
CA PRO A 562 11.19 69.60 -3.31
C PRO A 562 12.56 70.30 -3.57
N GLY A 563 13.69 69.62 -3.41
CA GLY A 563 14.99 70.20 -3.80
C GLY A 563 16.19 69.24 -3.74
N ALA A 564 16.88 69.11 -4.87
CA ALA A 564 18.04 68.26 -5.12
C ALA A 564 19.31 68.69 -4.36
N GLY A 565 20.24 67.75 -4.13
CA GLY A 565 21.66 68.11 -4.07
C GLY A 565 22.57 67.34 -3.11
N ARG A 566 23.49 66.58 -3.73
CA ARG A 566 24.90 66.37 -3.36
C ARG A 566 25.30 65.39 -2.26
N ARG A 567 26.03 64.38 -2.76
CA ARG A 567 27.09 63.58 -2.12
C ARG A 567 28.11 64.46 -1.38
N THR A 568 28.63 63.99 -0.24
CA THR A 568 30.08 63.95 0.04
C THR A 568 30.42 63.00 1.19
N ARG A 569 31.63 62.44 1.07
CA ARG A 569 32.33 61.43 1.89
C ARG A 569 32.65 61.91 3.32
N GLY A 570 32.81 60.95 4.24
CA GLY A 570 33.19 61.15 5.67
C GLY A 570 34.63 61.63 5.93
N PRO A 571 35.13 61.53 7.19
CA PRO A 571 36.05 60.42 7.49
C PRO A 571 36.07 59.86 8.95
N ARG A 572 36.43 58.57 9.02
CA ARG A 572 37.20 57.75 10.00
C ARG A 572 37.55 58.27 11.43
N GLY A 573 37.03 57.56 12.43
CA GLY A 573 37.66 56.91 13.64
C GLY A 573 38.57 57.73 14.60
N PRO A 574 39.13 57.12 15.69
CA PRO A 574 38.91 55.78 16.29
C PRO A 574 38.81 55.78 17.85
N GLY A 575 38.56 54.61 18.48
CA GLY A 575 39.10 54.31 19.82
C GLY A 575 38.20 53.58 20.84
N GLY A 576 38.67 52.41 21.32
CA GLY A 576 38.48 51.96 22.71
C GLY A 576 37.48 50.81 22.99
N GLY A 577 37.97 49.57 23.04
CA GLY A 577 37.31 48.47 23.80
C GLY A 577 37.74 48.47 25.28
N PRO A 578 37.79 47.30 25.97
CA PRO A 578 36.74 46.31 26.19
C PRO A 578 36.58 45.99 27.70
N LEU A 579 35.49 45.30 28.11
CA LEU A 579 35.43 44.66 29.44
C LEU A 579 34.99 43.19 29.35
N ALA A 580 35.82 42.35 29.97
CA ALA A 580 35.69 40.92 30.15
C ALA A 580 35.17 40.58 31.54
N ARG A 581 34.49 39.43 31.68
CA ARG A 581 34.55 38.43 32.78
C ARG A 581 33.63 37.25 32.38
N ARG A 582 34.18 36.07 32.02
CA ARG A 582 34.50 34.90 32.89
C ARG A 582 33.30 34.46 33.76
N ARG A 583 32.89 33.19 33.88
CA ARG A 583 33.49 31.88 33.56
C ARG A 583 32.44 30.77 33.81
N GLY A 584 32.60 29.64 33.12
CA GLY A 584 32.15 28.29 33.55
C GLY A 584 31.00 27.74 32.71
N GLY A 585 31.09 26.61 32.00
CA GLY A 585 32.07 25.53 31.97
C GLY A 585 31.32 24.20 31.79
N ARG A 586 31.87 23.29 30.96
CA ARG A 586 31.37 21.96 30.51
C ARG A 586 30.50 22.06 29.23
N GLY A 587 30.90 21.62 28.04
CA GLY A 587 31.96 20.70 27.63
C GLY A 587 31.36 19.36 27.21
N ARG A 588 31.00 19.20 25.92
CA ARG A 588 31.09 17.94 25.17
C ARG A 588 31.05 18.20 23.66
N ARG A 589 31.90 17.44 22.97
CA ARG A 589 32.43 17.63 21.62
C ARG A 589 31.38 17.23 20.55
N LEU A 590 31.27 18.02 19.50
CA LEU A 590 30.80 17.60 18.18
C LEU A 590 31.99 17.78 17.23
N GLN A 591 32.46 16.68 16.64
CA GLN A 591 33.45 16.67 15.58
C GLN A 591 32.76 16.28 14.26
N ASP A 592 33.00 17.16 13.30
CA ASP A 592 33.31 16.88 11.90
C ASP A 592 32.21 16.35 10.96
N ALA A 593 31.50 17.34 10.40
CA ALA A 593 30.90 17.29 9.07
C ALA A 593 31.92 17.76 8.01
N ARG A 594 32.15 16.95 6.97
CA ARG A 594 32.75 17.24 5.64
C ARG A 594 32.94 15.85 4.96
N LEU A 595 32.48 15.52 3.75
CA LEU A 595 32.46 16.20 2.47
C LEU A 595 31.50 15.48 1.51
N VAL A 596 30.79 16.22 0.66
CA VAL A 596 30.18 15.71 -0.59
C VAL A 596 30.83 16.48 -1.75
N PRO A 597 31.43 15.84 -2.76
CA PRO A 597 31.94 16.54 -3.93
C PRO A 597 30.87 16.61 -5.03
N ALA A 598 30.63 17.83 -5.50
CA ALA A 598 29.92 18.10 -6.75
C ALA A 598 30.84 17.91 -7.95
N GLN A 599 30.44 17.12 -8.95
CA GLN A 599 30.99 17.21 -10.31
C GLN A 599 29.93 17.02 -11.41
N ARG A 600 29.60 18.16 -12.03
CA ARG A 600 29.56 18.43 -13.49
C ARG A 600 29.15 17.30 -14.46
N ARG A 601 28.02 17.49 -15.15
CA ARG A 601 27.83 17.10 -16.58
C ARG A 601 27.20 18.28 -17.34
N ARG A 602 28.05 19.08 -18.01
CA ARG A 602 28.20 19.17 -19.48
C ARG A 602 26.87 19.21 -20.26
N ARG A 603 26.45 20.43 -20.61
CA ARG A 603 25.59 20.73 -21.77
C ARG A 603 26.33 20.31 -23.04
N ARG A 604 25.73 19.44 -23.86
CA ARG A 604 26.06 19.31 -25.28
C ARG A 604 24.93 19.96 -26.09
N ARG A 605 25.32 20.93 -26.92
CA ARG A 605 24.59 21.40 -28.11
C ARG A 605 25.01 20.53 -29.30
N GLY A 606 24.09 20.41 -30.26
CA GLY A 606 24.18 19.70 -31.54
C GLY A 606 22.85 18.99 -31.72
N GLY A 607 21.95 19.35 -32.62
CA GLY A 607 22.10 20.05 -33.90
C GLY A 607 21.50 19.13 -34.96
N GLU A 608 20.54 19.67 -35.74
CA GLU A 608 20.06 19.14 -37.04
C GLU A 608 19.23 17.82 -36.96
N ASP A 609 18.17 17.55 -37.71
CA ASP A 609 17.51 18.22 -38.83
C ASP A 609 16.12 17.59 -39.07
N GLY A 610 15.22 18.35 -39.73
CA GLY A 610 14.11 17.90 -40.60
C GLY A 610 13.11 16.86 -40.06
N LEU A 611 11.80 17.09 -40.05
CA LEU A 611 10.88 17.34 -41.17
C LEU A 611 9.54 17.71 -40.50
N GLY A 612 8.80 18.76 -40.85
CA GLY A 612 8.23 19.00 -42.17
C GLY A 612 6.92 18.20 -42.34
N GLY A 613 5.77 18.73 -41.92
CA GLY A 613 4.48 18.03 -42.13
C GLY A 613 3.25 18.82 -41.67
N ARG A 614 2.63 19.51 -42.63
CA ARG A 614 1.51 20.44 -42.46
C ARG A 614 0.18 19.78 -42.11
N CYS A 615 -0.62 20.57 -41.40
CA CYS A 615 -2.07 20.70 -41.42
C CYS A 615 -2.84 19.97 -42.55
N HIS A 616 -3.82 19.17 -42.15
CA HIS A 616 -5.06 19.04 -42.92
C HIS A 616 -6.29 19.15 -42.02
N ARG A 617 -7.08 20.20 -42.30
CA ARG A 617 -8.47 20.36 -41.87
C ARG A 617 -9.32 19.37 -42.65
N GLY A 618 -10.17 18.62 -41.97
CA GLY A 618 -11.22 17.79 -42.57
C GLY A 618 -12.52 17.96 -41.80
N THR A 619 -13.34 18.92 -42.25
CA THR A 619 -14.74 19.08 -41.84
C THR A 619 -15.62 18.09 -42.62
N GLY A 620 -16.50 17.34 -41.94
CA GLY A 620 -17.44 16.45 -42.64
C GLY A 620 -18.45 15.72 -41.74
N ARG A 621 -19.49 16.47 -41.33
CA ARG A 621 -20.91 16.16 -40.98
C ARG A 621 -21.42 14.72 -40.63
N PRO A 622 -22.54 14.65 -39.87
CA PRO A 622 -22.98 13.48 -39.09
C PRO A 622 -23.96 12.56 -39.83
N PHE A 623 -23.98 11.28 -39.46
CA PHE A 623 -24.99 10.32 -39.89
C PHE A 623 -26.13 10.17 -38.87
N ARG A 624 -27.36 10.23 -39.39
CA ARG A 624 -28.64 10.08 -38.70
C ARG A 624 -29.00 8.59 -38.48
N HIS A 625 -29.73 8.37 -37.39
CA HIS A 625 -30.58 7.22 -37.05
C HIS A 625 -31.35 6.58 -38.22
N PRO A 626 -31.83 5.34 -37.99
CA PRO A 626 -33.24 5.02 -38.15
C PRO A 626 -33.90 4.54 -36.85
N ARG A 627 -35.18 4.92 -36.71
CA ARG A 627 -36.16 4.45 -35.72
C ARG A 627 -36.78 3.11 -36.15
N ALA A 628 -37.37 2.43 -35.15
CA ALA A 628 -38.52 1.50 -35.15
C ALA A 628 -38.14 0.14 -34.53
N ARG A 629 -38.94 -0.52 -33.69
CA ARG A 629 -40.29 -0.33 -33.17
C ARG A 629 -40.52 -1.41 -32.07
N THR A 630 -41.24 -1.04 -31.01
CA THR A 630 -42.24 -1.84 -30.25
C THR A 630 -41.97 -3.30 -29.86
N GLY A 631 -42.07 -3.58 -28.55
CA GLY A 631 -42.39 -4.91 -28.04
C GLY A 631 -42.26 -5.05 -26.51
N GLN A 632 -43.25 -4.59 -25.76
CA GLN A 632 -43.49 -5.11 -24.39
C GLN A 632 -44.02 -6.55 -24.48
N PRO A 633 -43.81 -7.36 -23.43
CA PRO A 633 -44.99 -7.78 -22.68
C PRO A 633 -44.81 -7.70 -21.16
N ARG A 634 -45.89 -7.24 -20.51
CA ARG A 634 -46.24 -7.54 -19.11
C ARG A 634 -46.66 -9.00 -18.99
N LEU A 635 -46.43 -9.62 -17.83
CA LEU A 635 -47.28 -10.57 -17.08
C LEU A 635 -46.44 -11.05 -15.88
N ALA A 636 -46.70 -10.64 -14.64
CA ALA A 636 -47.82 -10.97 -13.74
C ALA A 636 -47.46 -12.11 -12.76
N ALA A 637 -47.81 -11.83 -11.50
CA ALA A 637 -47.59 -12.59 -10.29
C ALA A 637 -48.17 -14.02 -10.28
N GLY A 638 -47.57 -14.88 -9.47
CA GLY A 638 -48.15 -16.17 -9.08
C GLY A 638 -47.35 -16.88 -7.99
N ARG A 639 -47.71 -16.67 -6.71
CA ARG A 639 -47.53 -17.63 -5.61
C ARG A 639 -48.91 -18.24 -5.34
N PRO A 640 -49.01 -19.55 -4.99
CA PRO A 640 -49.08 -19.92 -3.57
C PRO A 640 -48.47 -21.30 -3.17
N ARG A 641 -47.81 -21.33 -1.98
CA ARG A 641 -47.87 -22.23 -0.78
C ARG A 641 -48.48 -23.67 -0.85
N PRO A 642 -48.27 -24.52 0.19
CA PRO A 642 -47.15 -25.43 0.56
C PRO A 642 -47.71 -26.91 0.55
N PRO A 643 -47.32 -27.95 1.34
CA PRO A 643 -46.62 -28.04 2.64
C PRO A 643 -45.09 -28.03 2.57
#